data_AF-A0A2L2Y8C6-F1
#
_entry.id   AF-A0A2L2Y8C6-F1
#
_cell.length_a   1.000
_cell.length_b   1.000
_cell.length_c   1.000
_cell.angle_alpha   90.00
_cell.angle_beta   90.00
_cell.angle_gamma   90.00
#
_symmetry.space_group_name_H-M   'P 1'
#
loop_
_entity.id
_entity.type
_entity.pdbx_description
1 polymer ?
#
loop_
_entity_poly.entity_id
_entity_poly.type
_entity_poly.pdbx_seq_one_letter_code
_entity_poly.pdbx_strand_id
1 'polypeptide(L)'
;ICEQGCDDPAAIMMGRTSVHPLLAALQWEHSAVMQMQGLAIGGKVMLMPHHFFRKAKAGEFFYVTRGNVKTLVEFVPERMQRIRDKDACLYFLGPQIDSRKKILHYFLPETLLGKISKSVPAVLIGMMSNGTMLEKACTAKGNQYISYTGEEGEVTYSQTGWQYNINTLNGECGSILIACTNQLPAPSKIIGMHTAGYSDRTGGFSVLLTREMIEETMQRIEERFGRQVIGCGVPPQVTQDEKLFNEQCRVIPDGKFSYYGVMDSKFCPSQPQKTQLVPTPFQGKLYPVEKAPAVLKPINGLQPLAKALTKYGQETRPFNHKHIKIVKASILNDLMKLDSDMDYNPTDMETAVFGNPGIKYCEHLNFKSSPGWPYQCMPEAKGQRGKEFMFDVEKRQIKYQPLIDKIQERETMAKNGERIPSIWRDCLKDELRPIEKVKAGKTRLFTIAPVDFTILVRKYFFAFEQAFYKGHSTFFSAVGINPESYEWTTAYNRLRSYGSDCCAGDFSTYDGTLMADLMAVVGELIDDWYKLKGETDPDATLVRRVLFDEMIHTFQLEQNCVYKTHQGNPSGNPLTVIINTIVNALYMRITWLEIMGAENYLLATMDAYMQNVIEEMYGDDNRLVIKKKVQQWFNQPNITKYLAKHGITYTDELKTGNIQFMKPLLETSFLKRSYRIDPEIGKDIVLPVMAKETITSLTNWMRSNLCTEDQLQANMRSALGFAFFHGRDFYEEFNLKFQQAMYEEGMMPLSITYDELQDLFINDIHNETSCFSSAMDMNFTEGFSSRTSE
;
A
#
# COMPACT_ATOMS: atom_id res chain seq x y z
N ILE A 1 -4.38 14.80 43.44
CA ILE A 1 -3.42 14.29 44.44
C ILE A 1 -1.96 14.50 43.99
N CYS A 2 -1.63 14.49 42.69
CA CYS A 2 -0.23 14.54 42.22
C CYS A 2 0.46 15.93 42.18
N GLU A 3 -0.25 17.04 42.33
CA GLU A 3 0.36 18.39 42.31
C GLU A 3 0.84 18.89 43.68
N GLN A 4 0.29 18.37 44.79
CA GLN A 4 0.74 18.76 46.12
C GLN A 4 1.95 17.92 46.53
N GLY A 5 3.15 18.47 46.30
CA GLY A 5 4.43 17.89 46.73
C GLY A 5 5.33 17.31 45.62
N CYS A 6 5.01 17.54 44.34
CA CYS A 6 5.89 17.18 43.23
C CYS A 6 6.81 18.35 42.88
N ASP A 7 8.11 18.21 43.14
CA ASP A 7 9.12 19.25 42.86
C ASP A 7 9.42 19.44 41.36
N ASP A 8 8.85 18.60 40.47
CA ASP A 8 9.11 18.62 39.03
C ASP A 8 7.84 18.37 38.17
N PRO A 9 7.00 19.41 37.96
CA PRO A 9 5.81 19.33 37.13
C PRO A 9 6.09 18.99 35.65
N ALA A 10 7.29 19.32 35.16
CA ALA A 10 7.69 19.07 33.77
C ALA A 10 7.84 17.56 33.49
N ALA A 11 8.32 16.78 34.46
CA ALA A 11 8.39 15.32 34.34
C ALA A 11 7.00 14.67 34.20
N ILE A 12 6.01 15.14 34.98
CA ILE A 12 4.63 14.66 34.88
C ILE A 12 4.05 15.02 33.52
N MET A 13 4.20 16.27 33.09
CA MET A 13 3.71 16.72 31.78
C MET A 13 4.32 15.89 30.65
N MET A 14 5.61 15.61 30.70
CA MET A 14 6.30 14.72 29.76
C MET A 14 5.69 13.31 29.74
N GLY A 15 5.42 12.73 30.92
CA GLY A 15 4.73 11.44 31.03
C GLY A 15 3.38 11.44 30.33
N ARG A 16 2.60 12.51 30.49
CA ARG A 16 1.26 12.65 29.91
C ARG A 16 1.28 12.88 28.40
N THR A 17 2.16 13.75 27.91
CA THR A 17 2.12 14.22 26.51
C THR A 17 3.07 13.48 25.58
N SER A 18 4.13 12.87 26.11
CA SER A 18 5.21 12.27 25.32
C SER A 18 5.30 10.76 25.50
N VAL A 19 5.02 10.22 26.69
CA VAL A 19 5.13 8.77 26.98
C VAL A 19 3.80 8.06 26.82
N HIS A 20 2.73 8.54 27.49
CA HIS A 20 1.42 7.90 27.42
C HIS A 20 0.93 7.68 25.99
N PRO A 21 1.04 8.64 25.03
CA PRO A 21 0.62 8.44 23.63
C PRO A 21 1.27 7.26 22.90
N LEU A 22 2.43 6.80 23.38
CA LEU A 22 3.24 5.75 22.77
C LEU A 22 3.07 4.37 23.44
N LEU A 23 2.29 4.29 24.53
CA LEU A 23 1.96 3.02 25.17
C LEU A 23 0.90 2.26 24.38
N ALA A 24 1.05 0.94 24.27
CA ALA A 24 0.07 0.04 23.67
C ALA A 24 -0.19 -1.16 24.57
N ALA A 25 -1.42 -1.68 24.55
CA ALA A 25 -1.79 -2.89 25.26
C ALA A 25 -1.44 -4.11 24.40
N LEU A 26 -0.94 -5.15 25.06
CA LEU A 26 -0.42 -6.37 24.46
C LEU A 26 -1.24 -7.55 24.95
N GLN A 27 -1.71 -8.40 24.04
CA GLN A 27 -2.53 -9.56 24.40
C GLN A 27 -2.35 -10.70 23.41
N TRP A 28 -2.03 -11.91 23.87
CA TRP A 28 -1.97 -13.10 23.02
C TRP A 28 -3.36 -13.46 22.45
N GLU A 29 -3.43 -13.83 21.17
CA GLU A 29 -4.70 -14.15 20.49
C GLU A 29 -5.45 -15.31 21.18
N HIS A 30 -4.71 -16.30 21.68
CA HIS A 30 -5.25 -17.49 22.33
C HIS A 30 -5.47 -17.35 23.85
N SER A 31 -5.14 -16.19 24.45
CA SER A 31 -5.26 -15.98 25.89
C SER A 31 -6.01 -14.68 26.21
N ALA A 32 -7.10 -14.80 26.96
CA ALA A 32 -7.86 -13.66 27.46
C ALA A 32 -7.24 -13.00 28.70
N VAL A 33 -6.26 -13.65 29.34
CA VAL A 33 -5.90 -13.37 30.74
C VAL A 33 -4.65 -12.49 30.88
N MET A 34 -3.65 -12.65 30.00
CA MET A 34 -2.40 -11.91 30.11
C MET A 34 -2.42 -10.67 29.22
N GLN A 35 -2.86 -9.55 29.77
CA GLN A 35 -2.63 -8.24 29.19
C GLN A 35 -1.31 -7.68 29.74
N MET A 36 -0.46 -7.10 28.90
CA MET A 36 0.72 -6.33 29.31
C MET A 36 0.77 -5.03 28.50
N GLN A 37 1.78 -4.22 28.74
CA GLN A 37 1.96 -2.94 28.05
C GLN A 37 3.33 -2.90 27.36
N GLY A 38 3.40 -2.18 26.25
CA GLY A 38 4.65 -1.88 25.57
C GLY A 38 4.73 -0.41 25.21
N LEU A 39 5.94 0.15 25.18
CA LEU A 39 6.19 1.54 24.83
C LEU A 39 6.88 1.61 23.47
N ALA A 40 6.27 2.26 22.49
CA ALA A 40 6.95 2.55 21.22
C ALA A 40 8.11 3.52 21.46
N ILE A 41 9.33 3.14 21.08
CA ILE A 41 10.55 3.91 21.38
C ILE A 41 11.15 4.65 20.17
N GLY A 42 10.72 4.30 18.97
CA GLY A 42 11.17 4.88 17.71
C GLY A 42 10.89 3.95 16.53
N GLY A 43 10.42 4.53 15.42
CA GLY A 43 10.01 3.76 14.24
C GLY A 43 9.01 2.67 14.58
N LYS A 44 9.26 1.44 14.15
CA LYS A 44 8.37 0.29 14.37
C LYS A 44 8.83 -0.60 15.53
N VAL A 45 9.61 -0.05 16.48
CA VAL A 45 10.22 -0.79 17.59
C VAL A 45 9.56 -0.42 18.92
N MET A 46 9.28 -1.44 19.73
CA MET A 46 8.61 -1.32 21.02
C MET A 46 9.44 -1.93 22.14
N LEU A 47 9.56 -1.21 23.25
CA LEU A 47 10.07 -1.72 24.52
C LEU A 47 8.95 -2.51 25.21
N MET A 48 9.25 -3.76 25.58
CA MET A 48 8.27 -4.70 26.15
C MET A 48 8.89 -5.48 27.31
N PRO A 49 8.09 -5.96 28.29
CA PRO A 49 8.54 -6.95 29.26
C PRO A 49 8.96 -8.24 28.54
N HIS A 50 10.13 -8.78 28.85
CA HIS A 50 10.63 -9.99 28.18
C HIS A 50 9.78 -11.22 28.53
N HIS A 51 9.28 -11.29 29.77
CA HIS A 51 8.42 -12.38 30.20
C HIS A 51 7.08 -12.49 29.45
N PHE A 52 6.66 -11.46 28.70
CA PHE A 52 5.51 -11.55 27.79
C PHE A 52 5.67 -12.69 26.77
N PHE A 53 6.91 -12.97 26.35
CA PHE A 53 7.23 -13.94 25.31
C PHE A 53 7.66 -15.32 25.83
N ARG A 54 7.61 -15.57 27.15
CA ARG A 54 8.21 -16.76 27.77
C ARG A 54 7.73 -18.09 27.18
N LYS A 55 6.42 -18.20 26.91
CA LYS A 55 5.78 -19.41 26.35
C LYS A 55 5.42 -19.26 24.88
N ALA A 56 5.79 -18.13 24.28
CA ALA A 56 5.41 -17.82 22.92
C ALA A 56 6.12 -18.76 21.95
N LYS A 57 5.35 -19.40 21.08
CA LYS A 57 5.88 -20.21 19.99
C LYS A 57 5.91 -19.39 18.73
N ALA A 58 6.97 -19.57 17.93
CA ALA A 58 7.06 -18.91 16.62
C ALA A 58 5.80 -19.21 15.80
N GLY A 59 5.20 -18.16 15.22
CA GLY A 59 3.95 -18.25 14.46
C GLY A 59 2.68 -18.07 15.28
N GLU A 60 2.75 -17.98 16.61
CA GLU A 60 1.62 -17.52 17.42
C GLU A 60 1.36 -16.03 17.20
N PHE A 61 0.12 -15.57 17.41
CA PHE A 61 -0.24 -14.18 17.21
C PHE A 61 -0.57 -13.48 18.52
N PHE A 62 -0.26 -12.18 18.58
CA PHE A 62 -0.68 -11.28 19.65
C PHE A 62 -1.20 -9.96 19.06
N TYR A 63 -2.06 -9.30 19.82
CA TYR A 63 -2.60 -8.00 19.49
C TYR A 63 -1.78 -6.89 20.12
N VAL A 64 -1.53 -5.84 19.34
CA VAL A 64 -1.08 -4.53 19.81
C VAL A 64 -2.26 -3.57 19.68
N THR A 65 -2.74 -3.04 20.79
CA THR A 65 -3.95 -2.21 20.84
C THR A 65 -3.65 -0.81 21.34
N ARG A 66 -4.08 0.21 20.59
CA ARG A 66 -4.04 1.63 20.99
C ARG A 66 -5.32 2.33 20.53
N GLY A 67 -6.05 2.90 21.48
CA GLY A 67 -7.35 3.52 21.19
C GLY A 67 -8.27 2.50 20.52
N ASN A 68 -8.84 2.86 19.37
CA ASN A 68 -9.72 1.99 18.59
C ASN A 68 -8.96 1.09 17.59
N VAL A 69 -7.63 1.20 17.51
CA VAL A 69 -6.82 0.42 16.56
C VAL A 69 -6.27 -0.81 17.27
N LYS A 70 -6.67 -1.98 16.79
CA LYS A 70 -6.20 -3.30 17.24
C LYS A 70 -5.46 -3.99 16.09
N THR A 71 -4.16 -4.20 16.22
CA THR A 71 -3.34 -4.79 15.16
C THR A 71 -2.85 -6.17 15.58
N LEU A 72 -3.11 -7.17 14.74
CA LEU A 72 -2.62 -8.54 14.94
C LEU A 72 -1.18 -8.64 14.41
N VAL A 73 -0.28 -9.21 15.22
CA VAL A 73 1.15 -9.36 14.92
C VAL A 73 1.55 -10.81 15.15
N GLU A 74 2.24 -11.40 14.17
CA GLU A 74 2.87 -12.72 14.32
C GLU A 74 4.11 -12.59 15.21
N PHE A 75 4.24 -13.50 16.18
CA PHE A 75 5.44 -13.65 16.98
C PHE A 75 6.53 -14.35 16.16
N VAL A 76 7.58 -13.59 15.87
CA VAL A 76 8.76 -14.01 15.14
C VAL A 76 9.95 -13.79 16.08
N PRO A 77 10.52 -14.85 16.68
CA PRO A 77 11.57 -14.72 17.71
C PRO A 77 12.75 -13.84 17.28
N GLU A 78 13.11 -13.87 15.99
CA GLU A 78 14.21 -13.08 15.45
C GLU A 78 13.96 -11.57 15.51
N ARG A 79 12.71 -11.12 15.66
CA ARG A 79 12.35 -9.70 15.82
C ARG A 79 12.56 -9.17 17.23
N MET A 80 12.83 -10.04 18.20
CA MET A 80 13.11 -9.68 19.59
C MET A 80 14.61 -9.48 19.82
N GLN A 81 14.96 -8.52 20.66
CA GLN A 81 16.28 -8.36 21.27
C GLN A 81 16.12 -8.10 22.76
N ARG A 82 16.59 -9.03 23.60
CA ARG A 82 16.63 -8.82 25.05
C ARG A 82 17.65 -7.73 25.41
N ILE A 83 17.28 -6.89 26.38
CA ILE A 83 18.14 -5.82 26.91
C ILE A 83 19.02 -6.43 28.00
N ARG A 84 20.27 -6.74 27.66
CA ARG A 84 21.24 -7.41 28.56
C ARG A 84 20.59 -8.63 29.27
N ASP A 85 20.65 -8.67 30.60
CA ASP A 85 20.05 -9.68 31.47
C ASP A 85 18.65 -9.30 31.98
N LYS A 86 18.12 -8.14 31.56
CA LYS A 86 16.88 -7.58 32.10
C LYS A 86 15.65 -8.36 31.68
N ASP A 87 14.60 -8.24 32.48
CA ASP A 87 13.25 -8.59 32.08
C ASP A 87 12.64 -7.49 31.19
N ALA A 88 13.35 -7.18 30.11
CA ALA A 88 12.98 -6.18 29.13
C ALA A 88 13.60 -6.54 27.78
N CYS A 89 12.88 -6.25 26.72
CA CYS A 89 13.35 -6.44 25.35
C CYS A 89 12.84 -5.32 24.44
N LEU A 90 13.55 -5.12 23.33
CA LEU A 90 13.02 -4.43 22.17
C LEU A 90 12.46 -5.45 21.19
N TYR A 91 11.29 -5.16 20.63
CA TYR A 91 10.67 -5.98 19.61
C TYR A 91 10.37 -5.12 18.38
N PHE A 92 10.84 -5.57 17.20
CA PHE A 92 10.46 -4.98 15.92
C PHE A 92 9.08 -5.49 15.51
N LEU A 93 8.06 -4.63 15.57
CA LEU A 93 6.67 -5.04 15.34
C LEU A 93 6.36 -5.35 13.87
N GLY A 94 7.12 -4.75 12.95
CA GLY A 94 6.97 -4.96 11.52
C GLY A 94 6.00 -4.00 10.82
N PRO A 95 5.81 -4.18 9.50
CA PRO A 95 5.16 -3.20 8.61
C PRO A 95 3.73 -2.79 8.97
N GLN A 96 2.95 -3.66 9.62
CA GLN A 96 1.57 -3.38 10.05
C GLN A 96 1.45 -2.21 11.04
N ILE A 97 2.55 -1.85 11.71
CA ILE A 97 2.58 -0.78 12.71
C ILE A 97 3.19 0.48 12.12
N ASP A 98 2.46 1.58 12.29
CA ASP A 98 2.90 2.91 11.89
C ASP A 98 4.17 3.34 12.63
N SER A 99 5.08 3.95 11.88
CA SER A 99 6.35 4.44 12.39
C SER A 99 6.13 5.54 13.43
N ARG A 100 6.78 5.44 14.60
CA ARG A 100 6.64 6.37 15.73
C ARG A 100 7.85 7.28 15.89
N LYS A 101 7.64 8.38 16.63
CA LYS A 101 8.72 9.31 16.99
C LYS A 101 9.77 8.63 17.86
N LYS A 102 11.03 9.04 17.71
CA LYS A 102 12.14 8.57 18.54
C LYS A 102 12.11 9.26 19.91
N ILE A 103 12.09 8.48 20.99
CA ILE A 103 11.98 8.98 22.38
C ILE A 103 13.17 8.63 23.28
N LEU A 104 14.31 8.22 22.69
CA LEU A 104 15.49 7.78 23.46
C LEU A 104 16.06 8.88 24.39
N HIS A 105 15.88 10.15 24.04
CA HIS A 105 16.34 11.29 24.84
C HIS A 105 15.57 11.45 26.18
N TYR A 106 14.39 10.85 26.31
CA TYR A 106 13.65 10.81 27.58
C TYR A 106 14.22 9.79 28.57
N PHE A 107 15.01 8.82 28.12
CA PHE A 107 15.68 7.86 29.00
C PHE A 107 16.87 8.51 29.70
N LEU A 108 17.04 8.13 30.97
CA LEU A 108 18.17 8.53 31.81
C LEU A 108 19.51 8.01 31.23
N PRO A 109 20.49 8.88 30.97
CA PRO A 109 21.86 8.47 30.67
C PRO A 109 22.56 7.81 31.86
N GLU A 110 23.43 6.82 31.61
CA GLU A 110 24.23 6.14 32.63
C GLU A 110 25.08 7.14 33.45
N THR A 111 25.60 8.18 32.81
CA THR A 111 26.39 9.26 33.45
C THR A 111 25.65 10.02 34.55
N LEU A 112 24.31 9.94 34.59
CA LEU A 112 23.47 10.62 35.58
C LEU A 112 22.93 9.69 36.67
N LEU A 113 23.19 8.38 36.62
CA LEU A 113 22.73 7.42 37.64
C LEU A 113 23.20 7.81 39.05
N GLY A 114 24.45 8.23 39.18
CA GLY A 114 25.03 8.62 40.46
C GLY A 114 24.48 9.92 41.06
N LYS A 115 23.72 10.71 40.28
CA LYS A 115 23.11 11.97 40.74
C LYS A 115 21.74 11.77 41.38
N ILE A 116 21.10 10.61 41.18
CA ILE A 116 19.78 10.33 41.74
C ILE A 116 19.93 9.90 43.20
N SER A 117 19.18 10.55 44.09
CA SER A 117 19.08 10.13 45.49
C SER A 117 18.60 8.69 45.60
N LYS A 118 19.05 7.96 46.64
CA LYS A 118 18.64 6.56 46.89
C LYS A 118 17.12 6.36 46.91
N SER A 119 16.37 7.41 47.20
CA SER A 119 14.91 7.49 47.15
C SER A 119 14.51 8.73 46.35
N VAL A 120 13.61 8.58 45.38
CA VAL A 120 13.17 9.67 44.50
C VAL A 120 11.65 9.68 44.35
N PRO A 121 10.98 10.84 44.41
CA PRO A 121 9.59 10.94 43.99
C PRO A 121 9.46 10.51 42.52
N ALA A 122 8.47 9.70 42.21
CA ALA A 122 8.29 9.16 40.87
C ALA A 122 6.81 8.95 40.55
N VAL A 123 6.50 8.84 39.27
CA VAL A 123 5.17 8.48 38.78
C VAL A 123 5.28 7.28 37.85
N LEU A 124 4.38 6.32 38.04
CA LEU A 124 4.21 5.20 37.13
C LEU A 124 3.14 5.57 36.11
N ILE A 125 3.52 5.65 34.84
CA ILE A 125 2.64 5.95 33.70
C ILE A 125 2.37 4.66 32.93
N GLY A 126 1.10 4.30 32.83
CA GLY A 126 0.63 3.12 32.12
C GLY A 126 -0.70 3.41 31.42
N MET A 127 -1.40 2.35 31.09
CA MET A 127 -2.79 2.38 30.60
C MET A 127 -3.68 1.43 31.41
N MET A 128 -4.93 1.84 31.56
CA MET A 128 -6.00 0.98 32.05
C MET A 128 -6.56 0.13 30.90
N SER A 129 -7.35 -0.89 31.22
CA SER A 129 -7.95 -1.81 30.24
C SER A 129 -8.89 -1.14 29.22
N ASN A 130 -9.49 0.00 29.59
CA ASN A 130 -10.30 0.85 28.71
C ASN A 130 -9.46 1.84 27.88
N GLY A 131 -8.13 1.77 27.94
CA GLY A 131 -7.20 2.65 27.22
C GLY A 131 -6.94 4.01 27.87
N THR A 132 -7.61 4.36 28.98
CA THR A 132 -7.34 5.61 29.69
C THR A 132 -5.98 5.57 30.38
N MET A 133 -5.37 6.74 30.59
CA MET A 133 -4.08 6.84 31.26
C MET A 133 -4.15 6.32 32.70
N LEU A 134 -3.20 5.45 33.04
CA LEU A 134 -2.90 5.06 34.40
C LEU A 134 -1.77 5.96 34.92
N GLU A 135 -2.01 6.68 36.01
CA GLU A 135 -1.01 7.54 36.66
C GLU A 135 -0.99 7.24 38.16
N LYS A 136 0.11 6.66 38.65
CA LYS A 136 0.29 6.34 40.09
C LYS A 136 1.55 7.01 40.64
N ALA A 137 1.35 8.00 41.51
CA ALA A 137 2.44 8.64 42.25
C ALA A 137 3.04 7.68 43.29
N CYS A 138 4.36 7.66 43.43
CA CYS A 138 5.08 6.78 44.35
C CYS A 138 6.41 7.38 44.79
N THR A 139 7.08 6.70 45.72
CA THR A 139 8.49 6.95 46.04
C THR A 139 9.32 5.74 45.63
N ALA A 140 10.20 5.92 44.65
CA ALA A 140 11.05 4.88 44.10
C ALA A 140 12.41 4.83 44.82
N LYS A 141 12.74 3.68 45.40
CA LYS A 141 14.04 3.38 46.00
C LYS A 141 14.92 2.66 44.99
N GLY A 142 16.09 3.23 44.68
CA GLY A 142 17.02 2.68 43.70
C GLY A 142 17.93 1.59 44.26
N ASN A 143 18.67 0.93 43.36
CA ASN A 143 19.63 -0.15 43.65
C ASN A 143 19.03 -1.30 44.48
N GLN A 144 17.76 -1.60 44.24
CA GLN A 144 17.09 -2.72 44.89
C GLN A 144 17.27 -3.97 44.04
N TYR A 145 17.59 -5.08 44.70
CA TYR A 145 17.72 -6.38 44.06
C TYR A 145 16.49 -7.21 44.37
N ILE A 146 15.88 -7.79 43.34
CA ILE A 146 14.82 -8.79 43.50
C ILE A 146 15.14 -10.02 42.66
N SER A 147 14.68 -11.16 43.16
CA SER A 147 14.62 -12.40 42.40
C SER A 147 13.18 -12.87 42.40
N TYR A 148 12.62 -13.10 41.22
CA TYR A 148 11.26 -13.59 41.08
C TYR A 148 11.16 -14.56 39.93
N THR A 149 10.23 -15.50 40.08
CA THR A 149 9.83 -16.41 39.02
C THR A 149 8.48 -15.92 38.55
N GLY A 150 8.34 -15.61 37.26
CA GLY A 150 7.02 -15.23 36.72
C GLY A 150 5.99 -16.32 37.02
N GLU A 151 4.70 -15.98 37.14
CA GLU A 151 3.56 -16.75 37.72
C GLU A 151 3.45 -18.27 37.42
N GLU A 152 4.25 -18.84 36.53
CA GLU A 152 4.22 -20.26 36.15
C GLU A 152 5.61 -20.96 36.18
N GLY A 153 6.58 -20.48 36.98
CA GLY A 153 7.60 -21.38 37.57
C GLY A 153 8.91 -21.69 36.82
N GLU A 154 9.08 -21.38 35.53
CA GLU A 154 10.21 -21.94 34.74
C GLU A 154 11.47 -21.06 34.61
N VAL A 155 11.37 -19.74 34.76
CA VAL A 155 12.51 -18.80 34.57
C VAL A 155 12.58 -17.83 35.73
N THR A 156 13.71 -17.84 36.44
CA THR A 156 14.01 -16.90 37.52
C THR A 156 14.71 -15.66 36.97
N TYR A 157 14.12 -14.50 37.21
CA TYR A 157 14.71 -13.21 36.89
C TYR A 157 15.37 -12.63 38.13
N SER A 158 16.66 -12.35 38.03
CA SER A 158 17.42 -11.59 39.03
C SER A 158 17.65 -10.18 38.51
N GLN A 159 16.98 -9.20 39.11
CA GLN A 159 16.90 -7.84 38.58
C GLN A 159 17.36 -6.82 39.62
N THR A 160 18.16 -5.86 39.17
CA THR A 160 18.47 -4.63 39.91
C THR A 160 17.67 -3.48 39.33
N GLY A 161 17.04 -2.69 40.19
CA GLY A 161 16.13 -1.64 39.75
C GLY A 161 15.54 -0.82 40.88
N TRP A 162 14.27 -0.46 40.70
CA TRP A 162 13.54 0.48 41.54
C TRP A 162 12.39 -0.21 42.26
N GLN A 163 12.36 -0.15 43.59
CA GLN A 163 11.24 -0.61 44.39
C GLN A 163 10.40 0.57 44.87
N TYR A 164 9.08 0.46 44.82
CA TYR A 164 8.16 1.51 45.27
C TYR A 164 6.96 0.95 46.01
N ASN A 165 6.31 1.82 46.79
CA ASN A 165 5.25 1.51 47.75
C ASN A 165 3.83 1.71 47.19
N ILE A 166 3.58 1.28 45.95
CA ILE A 166 2.24 1.31 45.34
C ILE A 166 1.78 -0.11 44.99
N ASN A 167 0.49 -0.36 45.13
CA ASN A 167 -0.13 -1.60 44.65
C ASN A 167 -0.23 -1.55 43.13
N THR A 168 0.27 -2.58 42.47
CA THR A 168 0.09 -2.80 41.04
C THR A 168 -0.87 -3.95 40.79
N LEU A 169 -1.57 -3.90 39.66
CA LEU A 169 -2.53 -4.91 39.25
C LEU A 169 -1.96 -5.75 38.11
N ASN A 170 -2.53 -6.94 37.94
CA ASN A 170 -2.22 -7.77 36.78
C ASN A 170 -2.50 -6.99 35.49
N GLY A 171 -1.50 -6.96 34.61
CA GLY A 171 -1.48 -6.22 33.36
C GLY A 171 -0.97 -4.78 33.41
N GLU A 172 -0.46 -4.34 34.56
CA GLU A 172 0.32 -3.10 34.64
C GLU A 172 1.79 -3.28 34.21
N CYS A 173 2.28 -4.52 34.03
CA CYS A 173 3.62 -4.81 33.51
C CYS A 173 3.86 -4.09 32.16
N GLY A 174 5.00 -3.43 32.02
CA GLY A 174 5.31 -2.54 30.90
C GLY A 174 5.04 -1.05 31.15
N SER A 175 4.36 -0.70 32.25
CA SER A 175 4.20 0.71 32.66
C SER A 175 5.57 1.36 32.92
N ILE A 176 5.69 2.65 32.61
CA ILE A 176 6.96 3.38 32.60
C ILE A 176 7.12 4.20 33.88
N LEU A 177 8.26 4.03 34.55
CA LEU A 177 8.60 4.77 35.75
C LEU A 177 9.34 6.05 35.39
N ILE A 178 8.75 7.19 35.76
CA ILE A 178 9.28 8.52 35.51
C ILE A 178 9.69 9.15 36.83
N ALA A 179 10.93 9.61 36.93
CA ALA A 179 11.42 10.34 38.10
C ALA A 179 10.90 11.78 38.09
N CYS A 180 10.29 12.20 39.19
CA CYS A 180 9.76 13.54 39.42
C CYS A 180 10.75 14.31 40.30
N THR A 181 11.92 14.67 39.75
CA THR A 181 13.00 15.32 40.50
C THR A 181 13.80 16.30 39.65
N ASN A 182 14.12 17.46 40.23
CA ASN A 182 15.01 18.45 39.63
C ASN A 182 16.50 18.03 39.64
N GLN A 183 16.85 16.91 40.28
CA GLN A 183 18.20 16.34 40.22
C GLN A 183 18.56 15.85 38.81
N LEU A 184 17.55 15.55 37.99
CA LEU A 184 17.71 15.15 36.59
C LEU A 184 17.36 16.31 35.66
N PRO A 185 18.08 16.49 34.54
CA PRO A 185 17.67 17.45 33.52
C PRO A 185 16.44 16.94 32.77
N ALA A 186 15.50 17.83 32.45
CA ALA A 186 14.49 17.52 31.43
C ALA A 186 15.18 17.43 30.06
N PRO A 187 14.77 16.52 29.15
CA PRO A 187 13.65 15.59 29.26
C PRO A 187 13.98 14.20 29.85
N SER A 188 15.22 13.96 30.30
CA SER A 188 15.75 12.65 30.70
C SER A 188 15.23 12.16 32.07
N LYS A 189 13.96 11.73 32.10
CA LYS A 189 13.26 11.35 33.34
C LYS A 189 12.76 9.90 33.38
N ILE A 190 12.80 9.15 32.28
CA ILE A 190 12.45 7.72 32.28
C ILE A 190 13.60 6.95 32.94
N ILE A 191 13.31 6.27 34.05
CA ILE A 191 14.31 5.57 34.87
C ILE A 191 14.10 4.05 34.92
N GLY A 192 12.96 3.54 34.43
CA GLY A 192 12.71 2.10 34.38
C GLY A 192 11.34 1.71 33.84
N MET A 193 11.09 0.40 33.78
CA MET A 193 9.83 -0.21 33.32
C MET A 193 9.34 -1.23 34.35
N HIS A 194 8.05 -1.16 34.71
CA HIS A 194 7.42 -2.06 35.68
C HIS A 194 7.40 -3.50 35.17
N THR A 195 7.78 -4.44 36.03
CA THR A 195 7.90 -5.87 35.69
C THR A 195 7.35 -6.82 36.75
N ALA A 196 7.20 -6.37 38.01
CA ALA A 196 6.72 -7.23 39.09
C ALA A 196 5.99 -6.44 40.18
N GLY A 197 4.94 -7.05 40.73
CA GLY A 197 4.26 -6.64 41.97
C GLY A 197 4.49 -7.67 43.08
N TYR A 198 4.31 -7.27 44.34
CA TYR A 198 4.34 -8.21 45.47
C TYR A 198 2.93 -8.72 45.77
N SER A 199 2.78 -10.04 45.99
CA SER A 199 1.50 -10.68 46.31
C SER A 199 1.14 -10.61 47.79
N ASP A 200 2.15 -10.52 48.65
CA ASP A 200 2.06 -10.60 50.11
C ASP A 200 2.10 -9.22 50.80
N ARG A 201 2.45 -8.17 50.07
CA ARG A 201 2.60 -6.81 50.60
C ARG A 201 2.38 -5.76 49.53
N THR A 202 2.15 -4.52 49.96
CA THR A 202 2.13 -3.38 49.05
C THR A 202 3.51 -3.13 48.46
N GLY A 203 3.60 -3.16 47.14
CA GLY A 203 4.74 -2.63 46.42
C GLY A 203 4.83 -3.12 44.98
N GLY A 204 5.69 -2.47 44.22
CA GLY A 204 6.05 -2.86 42.87
C GLY A 204 7.52 -2.66 42.59
N PHE A 205 7.94 -3.17 41.44
CA PHE A 205 9.32 -3.12 40.98
C PHE A 205 9.41 -2.76 39.50
N SER A 206 10.33 -1.85 39.18
CA SER A 206 10.73 -1.55 37.81
C SER A 206 12.18 -1.92 37.56
N VAL A 207 12.46 -2.60 36.44
CA VAL A 207 13.83 -2.81 35.98
C VAL A 207 14.48 -1.48 35.64
N LEU A 208 15.75 -1.31 36.01
CA LEU A 208 16.53 -0.14 35.61
C LEU A 208 16.77 -0.17 34.09
N LEU A 209 16.43 0.93 33.43
CA LEU A 209 16.69 1.14 32.00
C LEU A 209 17.43 2.45 31.80
N THR A 210 18.56 2.40 31.10
CA THR A 210 19.35 3.58 30.72
C THR A 210 19.27 3.80 29.22
N ARG A 211 19.57 5.03 28.77
CA ARG A 211 19.59 5.36 27.35
C ARG A 211 20.54 4.44 26.57
N GLU A 212 21.74 4.25 27.09
CA GLU A 212 22.80 3.46 26.48
C GLU A 212 22.39 2.00 26.31
N MET A 213 21.70 1.41 27.31
CA MET A 213 21.13 0.06 27.19
C MET A 213 20.14 -0.03 26.03
N ILE A 214 19.26 0.97 25.86
CA ILE A 214 18.25 0.97 24.80
C ILE A 214 18.90 1.22 23.43
N GLU A 215 19.86 2.14 23.34
CA GLU A 215 20.59 2.47 22.11
C GLU A 215 21.42 1.27 21.60
N GLU A 216 22.16 0.61 22.49
CA GLU A 216 22.90 -0.63 22.16
C GLU A 216 21.95 -1.71 21.64
N THR A 217 20.78 -1.86 22.27
CA THR A 217 19.77 -2.85 21.88
C THR A 217 19.12 -2.48 20.54
N MET A 218 18.86 -1.19 20.31
CA MET A 218 18.29 -0.66 19.06
C MET A 218 19.25 -0.87 17.89
N GLN A 219 20.56 -0.67 18.09
CA GLN A 219 21.57 -0.93 17.07
C GLN A 219 21.49 -2.37 16.55
N ARG A 220 21.36 -3.37 17.44
CA ARG A 220 21.20 -4.78 17.04
C ARG A 220 19.89 -5.07 16.30
N ILE A 221 18.85 -4.28 16.54
CA ILE A 221 17.61 -4.34 15.75
C ILE A 221 17.85 -3.75 14.37
N GLU A 222 18.53 -2.61 14.27
CA GLU A 222 18.86 -1.95 13.00
C GLU A 222 19.85 -2.74 12.15
N GLU A 223 20.78 -3.48 12.76
CA GLU A 223 21.67 -4.40 12.05
C GLU A 223 20.90 -5.54 11.35
N ARG A 224 19.78 -5.99 11.95
CA ARG A 224 18.97 -7.09 11.43
C ARG A 224 17.85 -6.65 10.49
N PHE A 225 17.26 -5.48 10.73
CA PHE A 225 16.06 -4.99 10.05
C PHE A 225 16.28 -3.64 9.35
N GLY A 226 17.53 -3.17 9.29
CA GLY A 226 17.92 -1.86 8.77
C GLY A 226 17.50 -0.70 9.68
N ARG A 227 18.06 0.49 9.41
CA ARG A 227 17.70 1.75 10.10
C ARG A 227 16.19 1.99 10.10
N GLN A 228 15.64 2.41 11.22
CA GLN A 228 14.19 2.55 11.34
C GLN A 228 13.69 3.86 10.72
N VAL A 229 12.54 3.81 10.04
CA VAL A 229 11.83 5.01 9.58
C VAL A 229 11.17 5.69 10.78
N ILE A 230 11.35 6.99 10.93
CA ILE A 230 10.75 7.79 12.00
C ILE A 230 9.52 8.52 11.46
N GLY A 231 8.38 8.32 12.13
CA GLY A 231 7.13 8.94 11.75
C GLY A 231 7.07 10.44 12.07
N CYS A 232 6.21 11.14 11.32
CA CYS A 232 5.96 12.56 11.48
C CYS A 232 4.55 12.84 12.05
N GLY A 233 4.34 14.09 12.47
CA GLY A 233 3.00 14.58 12.82
C GLY A 233 2.16 14.94 11.60
N VAL A 234 1.00 15.53 11.84
CA VAL A 234 0.19 16.16 10.80
C VAL A 234 0.67 17.59 10.50
N PRO A 235 0.35 18.15 9.32
CA PRO A 235 0.61 19.55 9.03
C PRO A 235 -0.07 20.49 10.04
N PRO A 236 0.47 21.71 10.27
CA PRO A 236 -0.08 22.67 11.23
C PRO A 236 -1.50 23.15 10.89
N GLN A 237 -1.96 22.94 9.65
CA GLN A 237 -3.32 23.24 9.19
C GLN A 237 -4.37 22.26 9.75
N VAL A 238 -3.95 21.20 10.45
CA VAL A 238 -4.83 20.19 11.03
C VAL A 238 -5.01 20.43 12.52
N THR A 239 -6.24 20.71 12.93
CA THR A 239 -6.61 20.84 14.34
C THR A 239 -6.89 19.46 14.92
N GLN A 240 -6.16 19.08 15.97
CA GLN A 240 -6.27 17.77 16.63
C GLN A 240 -7.17 17.79 17.88
N ASP A 241 -7.97 18.84 18.07
CA ASP A 241 -8.92 18.93 19.18
C ASP A 241 -10.07 17.95 18.97
N GLU A 242 -10.28 17.07 19.95
CA GLU A 242 -11.27 15.99 19.88
C GLU A 242 -12.71 16.51 19.86
N LYS A 243 -13.01 17.61 20.57
CA LYS A 243 -14.36 18.20 20.57
C LYS A 243 -14.66 18.80 19.19
N LEU A 244 -13.71 19.56 18.63
CA LEU A 244 -13.85 20.12 17.30
C LEU A 244 -13.94 19.04 16.23
N PHE A 245 -13.21 17.92 16.38
CA PHE A 245 -13.38 16.77 15.49
C PHE A 245 -14.80 16.22 15.53
N ASN A 246 -15.34 15.97 16.72
CA ASN A 246 -16.70 15.44 16.88
C ASN A 246 -17.80 16.42 16.40
N GLU A 247 -17.57 17.73 16.49
CA GLU A 247 -18.54 18.76 16.10
C GLU A 247 -18.45 19.15 14.61
N GLN A 248 -17.26 19.15 14.01
CA GLN A 248 -17.01 19.76 12.70
C GLN A 248 -16.59 18.77 11.61
N CYS A 249 -16.19 17.55 11.95
CA CYS A 249 -15.82 16.55 10.95
C CYS A 249 -17.02 16.19 10.07
N ARG A 250 -16.89 16.37 8.76
CA ARG A 250 -18.01 16.22 7.82
C ARG A 250 -18.22 14.78 7.34
N VAL A 251 -17.18 13.97 7.43
CA VAL A 251 -17.22 12.57 7.00
C VAL A 251 -16.18 11.78 7.78
N ILE A 252 -16.58 10.62 8.29
CA ILE A 252 -15.70 9.70 9.01
C ILE A 252 -15.72 8.37 8.24
N PRO A 253 -14.62 7.97 7.60
CA PRO A 253 -14.47 6.65 7.00
C PRO A 253 -14.77 5.54 8.02
N ASP A 254 -15.54 4.53 7.63
CA ASP A 254 -15.82 3.36 8.47
C ASP A 254 -14.83 2.22 8.21
N GLY A 255 -14.30 1.62 9.28
CA GLY A 255 -13.28 0.58 9.26
C GLY A 255 -12.01 0.93 10.03
N LYS A 256 -10.93 0.18 9.78
CA LYS A 256 -9.66 0.29 10.52
C LYS A 256 -8.83 1.51 10.09
N PHE A 257 -9.13 2.67 10.67
CA PHE A 257 -8.40 3.91 10.44
C PHE A 257 -7.91 4.56 11.73
N SER A 258 -6.85 5.37 11.62
CA SER A 258 -6.47 6.32 12.67
C SER A 258 -6.94 7.73 12.27
N TYR A 259 -7.65 8.42 13.15
CA TYR A 259 -8.13 9.80 12.91
C TYR A 259 -7.21 10.81 13.58
N TYR A 260 -6.89 11.91 12.88
CA TYR A 260 -5.89 12.87 13.33
C TYR A 260 -6.41 14.29 13.50
N GLY A 261 -7.62 14.59 13.02
CA GLY A 261 -8.24 15.89 13.24
C GLY A 261 -8.98 16.44 12.02
N VAL A 262 -9.25 17.75 12.09
CA VAL A 262 -9.98 18.51 11.08
C VAL A 262 -9.04 19.48 10.38
N MET A 263 -9.00 19.44 9.05
CA MET A 263 -8.26 20.36 8.19
C MET A 263 -8.95 21.73 8.11
N ASP A 264 -8.19 22.82 8.13
CA ASP A 264 -8.70 24.16 7.82
C ASP A 264 -9.38 24.16 6.43
N SER A 265 -10.60 24.69 6.40
CA SER A 265 -11.43 24.89 5.20
C SER A 265 -10.69 25.44 3.97
N LYS A 266 -9.70 26.33 4.14
CA LYS A 266 -8.91 26.88 3.02
C LYS A 266 -8.02 25.85 2.33
N PHE A 267 -7.68 24.78 3.06
CA PHE A 267 -6.86 23.67 2.58
C PHE A 267 -7.71 22.43 2.26
N CYS A 268 -9.04 22.57 2.23
CA CYS A 268 -9.99 21.52 1.88
C CYS A 268 -10.43 21.69 0.41
N PRO A 269 -9.89 20.88 -0.51
CA PRO A 269 -10.24 20.97 -1.92
C PRO A 269 -11.64 20.41 -2.23
N SER A 270 -12.30 20.94 -3.26
CA SER A 270 -13.65 20.51 -3.66
C SER A 270 -13.66 19.18 -4.43
N GLN A 271 -14.60 18.28 -4.10
CA GLN A 271 -14.84 17.06 -4.86
C GLN A 271 -15.46 17.37 -6.23
N PRO A 272 -15.06 16.70 -7.33
CA PRO A 272 -15.76 16.79 -8.60
C PRO A 272 -17.26 16.48 -8.44
N GLN A 273 -18.14 17.36 -8.94
CA GLN A 273 -19.59 17.23 -8.77
C GLN A 273 -20.34 16.87 -10.07
N LYS A 274 -19.65 16.92 -11.21
CA LYS A 274 -20.22 16.73 -12.55
C LYS A 274 -19.33 15.76 -13.33
N THR A 275 -19.97 14.86 -14.07
CA THR A 275 -19.27 13.98 -15.01
C THR A 275 -18.93 14.73 -16.29
N GLN A 276 -17.82 14.38 -16.91
CA GLN A 276 -17.46 14.81 -18.27
C GLN A 276 -18.01 13.87 -19.34
N LEU A 277 -18.66 12.78 -18.94
CA LEU A 277 -19.22 11.76 -19.83
C LEU A 277 -20.68 12.09 -20.15
N VAL A 278 -20.98 12.22 -21.43
CA VAL A 278 -22.31 12.53 -21.94
C VAL A 278 -22.77 11.47 -22.95
N PRO A 279 -24.09 11.25 -23.12
CA PRO A 279 -24.61 10.39 -24.17
C PRO A 279 -24.17 10.84 -25.56
N THR A 280 -23.93 9.89 -26.47
CA THR A 280 -23.85 10.17 -27.90
C THR A 280 -25.25 10.52 -28.45
N PRO A 281 -25.36 11.21 -29.60
CA PRO A 281 -26.65 11.54 -30.22
C PRO A 281 -27.52 10.29 -30.53
N PHE A 282 -26.88 9.15 -30.74
CA PHE A 282 -27.51 7.86 -31.05
C PHE A 282 -27.39 6.83 -29.90
N GLN A 283 -27.25 7.28 -28.65
CA GLN A 283 -27.18 6.39 -27.50
C GLN A 283 -28.36 5.41 -27.48
N GLY A 284 -28.06 4.12 -27.32
CA GLY A 284 -29.05 3.04 -27.28
C GLY A 284 -29.61 2.62 -28.63
N LYS A 285 -29.34 3.35 -29.73
CA LYS A 285 -29.83 2.98 -31.07
C LYS A 285 -29.08 1.78 -31.65
N LEU A 286 -27.75 1.77 -31.53
CA LEU A 286 -26.88 0.72 -32.11
C LEU A 286 -26.82 -0.52 -31.22
N TYR A 287 -26.63 -0.30 -29.92
CA TYR A 287 -26.45 -1.33 -28.91
C TYR A 287 -27.05 -0.89 -27.58
N PRO A 288 -27.52 -1.83 -26.73
CA PRO A 288 -28.05 -1.51 -25.41
C PRO A 288 -27.08 -0.71 -24.53
N VAL A 289 -27.64 0.14 -23.67
CA VAL A 289 -26.86 0.89 -22.67
C VAL A 289 -26.71 0.04 -21.42
N GLU A 290 -25.49 -0.47 -21.17
CA GLU A 290 -25.20 -1.34 -20.03
C GLU A 290 -24.44 -0.63 -18.89
N LYS A 291 -23.81 0.50 -19.23
CA LYS A 291 -23.04 1.34 -18.31
C LYS A 291 -23.58 2.76 -18.28
N ALA A 292 -23.38 3.42 -17.15
CA ALA A 292 -23.68 4.83 -16.96
C ALA A 292 -22.55 5.52 -16.18
N PRO A 293 -22.43 6.86 -16.25
CA PRO A 293 -21.50 7.62 -15.43
C PRO A 293 -21.67 7.33 -13.95
N ALA A 294 -20.56 7.21 -13.25
CA ALA A 294 -20.55 7.00 -11.81
C ALA A 294 -21.22 8.18 -11.07
N VAL A 295 -21.83 7.89 -9.92
CA VAL A 295 -22.44 8.91 -9.08
C VAL A 295 -21.34 9.65 -8.31
N LEU A 296 -21.17 10.95 -8.56
CA LEU A 296 -20.11 11.77 -7.96
C LEU A 296 -20.58 12.64 -6.78
N LYS A 297 -21.89 12.68 -6.52
CA LYS A 297 -22.49 13.47 -5.44
C LYS A 297 -23.65 12.72 -4.79
N PRO A 298 -24.08 13.10 -3.58
CA PRO A 298 -25.24 12.48 -2.95
C PRO A 298 -26.50 12.62 -3.82
N ILE A 299 -27.20 11.51 -4.08
CA ILE A 299 -28.45 11.48 -4.87
C ILE A 299 -29.41 10.47 -4.23
N ASN A 300 -30.65 10.86 -3.95
CA ASN A 300 -31.73 9.97 -3.47
C ASN A 300 -31.31 9.07 -2.28
N GLY A 301 -30.58 9.63 -1.30
CA GLY A 301 -30.08 8.89 -0.14
C GLY A 301 -28.82 8.04 -0.38
N LEU A 302 -28.35 7.90 -1.64
CA LEU A 302 -27.06 7.28 -1.94
C LEU A 302 -25.92 8.25 -1.58
N GLN A 303 -25.00 7.76 -0.76
CA GLN A 303 -23.78 8.47 -0.35
C GLN A 303 -22.56 7.76 -0.96
N PRO A 304 -22.21 8.03 -2.24
CA PRO A 304 -21.15 7.30 -2.94
C PRO A 304 -19.79 7.47 -2.25
N LEU A 305 -19.51 8.66 -1.70
CA LEU A 305 -18.27 8.94 -1.00
C LEU A 305 -18.10 8.10 0.26
N ALA A 306 -19.10 8.09 1.15
CA ALA A 306 -19.06 7.30 2.38
C ALA A 306 -18.85 5.81 2.09
N LYS A 307 -19.53 5.26 1.07
CA LYS A 307 -19.32 3.87 0.63
C LYS A 307 -17.91 3.64 0.09
N ALA A 308 -17.39 4.56 -0.72
CA ALA A 308 -16.07 4.44 -1.33
C ALA A 308 -14.92 4.51 -0.30
N LEU A 309 -15.09 5.27 0.79
CA LEU A 309 -14.10 5.42 1.86
C LEU A 309 -13.87 4.13 2.67
N THR A 310 -14.82 3.20 2.68
CA THR A 310 -14.65 1.88 3.32
C THR A 310 -13.60 1.00 2.64
N LYS A 311 -13.13 1.37 1.44
CA LYS A 311 -12.17 0.61 0.61
C LYS A 311 -10.96 0.11 1.41
N TYR A 312 -10.34 0.98 2.22
CA TYR A 312 -9.12 0.66 2.98
C TYR A 312 -9.40 0.22 4.42
N GLY A 313 -10.68 0.10 4.82
CA GLY A 313 -11.09 -0.16 6.19
C GLY A 313 -11.19 -1.64 6.56
N GLN A 314 -11.14 -2.55 5.58
CA GLN A 314 -11.28 -3.99 5.77
C GLN A 314 -10.02 -4.60 6.39
N GLU A 315 -10.13 -5.36 7.49
CA GLU A 315 -8.96 -5.98 8.09
C GLU A 315 -8.45 -7.20 7.31
N THR A 316 -7.13 -7.36 7.30
CA THR A 316 -6.43 -8.55 6.78
C THR A 316 -5.72 -9.29 7.90
N ARG A 317 -5.49 -10.60 7.72
CA ARG A 317 -4.71 -11.42 8.66
C ARG A 317 -3.35 -11.76 8.03
N PRO A 318 -2.21 -11.46 8.71
CA PRO A 318 -0.88 -11.70 8.14
C PRO A 318 -0.67 -13.16 7.71
N PHE A 319 0.13 -13.35 6.66
CA PHE A 319 0.67 -14.66 6.31
C PHE A 319 1.83 -15.03 7.24
N ASN A 320 2.13 -16.32 7.31
CA ASN A 320 3.30 -16.80 8.04
C ASN A 320 4.60 -16.19 7.49
N HIS A 321 5.40 -15.57 8.38
CA HIS A 321 6.63 -14.86 8.02
C HIS A 321 7.68 -15.76 7.35
N LYS A 322 7.70 -17.06 7.65
CA LYS A 322 8.60 -18.02 6.99
C LYS A 322 8.23 -18.20 5.52
N HIS A 323 6.94 -18.30 5.19
CA HIS A 323 6.48 -18.40 3.81
C HIS A 323 6.80 -17.12 3.03
N ILE A 324 6.57 -15.94 3.64
CA ILE A 324 6.94 -14.65 3.05
C ILE A 324 8.44 -14.63 2.69
N LYS A 325 9.33 -15.03 3.61
CA LYS A 325 10.78 -15.10 3.36
C LYS A 325 11.14 -16.03 2.19
N ILE A 326 10.54 -17.23 2.14
CA ILE A 326 10.79 -18.22 1.08
C ILE A 326 10.38 -17.64 -0.29
N VAL A 327 9.19 -17.05 -0.35
CA VAL A 327 8.64 -16.51 -1.61
C VAL A 327 9.39 -15.25 -2.04
N LYS A 328 9.79 -14.37 -1.10
CA LYS A 328 10.64 -13.20 -1.39
C LYS A 328 11.90 -13.62 -2.14
N ALA A 329 12.63 -14.61 -1.64
CA ALA A 329 13.83 -15.11 -2.31
C ALA A 329 13.54 -15.64 -3.74
N SER A 330 12.40 -16.32 -3.92
CA SER A 330 11.98 -16.81 -5.24
C SER A 330 11.62 -15.67 -6.21
N ILE A 331 10.93 -14.63 -5.77
CA ILE A 331 10.58 -13.48 -6.61
C ILE A 331 11.82 -12.67 -6.94
N LEU A 332 12.75 -12.48 -6.00
CA LEU A 332 14.01 -11.79 -6.25
C LEU A 332 14.78 -12.45 -7.41
N ASN A 333 14.83 -13.78 -7.46
CA ASN A 333 15.44 -14.52 -8.58
C ASN A 333 14.78 -14.23 -9.94
N ASP A 334 13.46 -13.97 -9.97
CA ASP A 334 12.79 -13.55 -11.19
C ASP A 334 13.16 -12.11 -11.56
N LEU A 335 13.17 -11.19 -10.59
CA LEU A 335 13.51 -9.79 -10.80
C LEU A 335 14.98 -9.60 -11.23
N MET A 336 15.91 -10.45 -10.78
CA MET A 336 17.31 -10.36 -11.18
C MET A 336 17.56 -10.63 -12.67
N LYS A 337 16.61 -11.27 -13.36
CA LYS A 337 16.64 -11.46 -14.83
C LYS A 337 16.31 -10.18 -15.60
N LEU A 338 15.76 -9.18 -14.93
CA LEU A 338 15.41 -7.90 -15.54
C LEU A 338 16.64 -7.00 -15.59
N ASP A 339 16.82 -6.29 -16.71
CA ASP A 339 17.84 -5.29 -16.90
C ASP A 339 17.21 -3.94 -17.28
N SER A 340 17.79 -2.87 -16.75
CA SER A 340 17.40 -1.49 -17.04
C SER A 340 18.27 -0.89 -18.13
N ASP A 341 17.66 -0.08 -18.99
CA ASP A 341 18.39 0.80 -19.93
C ASP A 341 18.78 2.14 -19.28
N MET A 342 18.33 2.39 -18.06
CA MET A 342 18.70 3.51 -17.22
C MET A 342 19.79 3.12 -16.21
N ASP A 343 20.54 4.13 -15.73
CA ASP A 343 21.47 3.98 -14.61
C ASP A 343 20.76 3.49 -13.34
N TYR A 344 21.44 2.66 -12.54
CA TYR A 344 20.88 2.09 -11.32
C TYR A 344 20.97 3.02 -10.11
N ASN A 345 21.73 4.10 -10.15
CA ASN A 345 21.69 5.13 -9.11
C ASN A 345 20.45 6.02 -9.28
N PRO A 346 20.06 6.77 -8.23
CA PRO A 346 18.93 7.70 -8.33
C PRO A 346 19.12 8.67 -9.49
N THR A 347 18.09 8.80 -10.33
CA THR A 347 18.16 9.63 -11.54
C THR A 347 18.20 11.12 -11.19
N ASP A 348 18.56 11.97 -12.16
CA ASP A 348 18.50 13.42 -11.95
C ASP A 348 17.06 13.95 -11.95
N MET A 349 16.88 15.18 -11.49
CA MET A 349 15.57 15.83 -11.38
C MET A 349 14.90 16.07 -12.73
N GLU A 350 15.69 16.31 -13.78
CA GLU A 350 15.17 16.57 -15.11
C GLU A 350 14.55 15.28 -15.67
N THR A 351 15.29 14.17 -15.63
CA THR A 351 14.83 12.86 -16.05
C THR A 351 13.63 12.40 -15.22
N ALA A 352 13.65 12.58 -13.90
CA ALA A 352 12.51 12.25 -13.04
C ALA A 352 11.21 12.98 -13.45
N VAL A 353 11.30 14.23 -13.94
CA VAL A 353 10.12 15.03 -14.32
C VAL A 353 9.74 14.86 -15.79
N PHE A 354 10.71 14.96 -16.70
CA PHE A 354 10.51 15.07 -18.14
C PHE A 354 10.83 13.78 -18.90
N GLY A 355 11.23 12.72 -18.19
CA GLY A 355 11.60 11.45 -18.81
C GLY A 355 12.79 11.57 -19.75
N ASN A 356 13.05 10.48 -20.46
CA ASN A 356 14.06 10.40 -21.50
C ASN A 356 13.45 9.77 -22.77
N PRO A 357 13.15 10.55 -23.82
CA PRO A 357 12.58 10.04 -25.07
C PRO A 357 13.44 8.98 -25.78
N GLY A 358 14.74 8.92 -25.49
CA GLY A 358 15.65 7.90 -26.03
C GLY A 358 15.53 6.53 -25.35
N ILE A 359 14.76 6.40 -24.27
CA ILE A 359 14.62 5.17 -23.49
C ILE A 359 13.14 4.78 -23.42
N LYS A 360 12.79 3.60 -23.95
CA LYS A 360 11.42 3.07 -23.89
C LYS A 360 10.96 2.93 -22.43
N TYR A 361 9.71 3.29 -22.14
CA TYR A 361 9.10 3.34 -20.80
C TYR A 361 9.67 4.42 -19.86
N CYS A 362 10.49 5.34 -20.35
CA CYS A 362 10.98 6.50 -19.60
C CYS A 362 10.17 7.77 -19.95
N GLU A 363 8.85 7.72 -19.74
CA GLU A 363 7.94 8.81 -20.10
C GLU A 363 7.99 9.98 -19.11
N HIS A 364 7.56 11.18 -19.54
CA HIS A 364 7.45 12.34 -18.67
C HIS A 364 6.25 12.25 -17.70
N LEU A 365 6.25 13.09 -16.67
CA LEU A 365 5.10 13.24 -15.78
C LEU A 365 3.85 13.71 -16.54
N ASN A 366 2.68 13.17 -16.18
CA ASN A 366 1.41 13.72 -16.67
C ASN A 366 1.11 15.10 -16.04
N PHE A 367 1.48 16.17 -16.75
CA PHE A 367 1.27 17.55 -16.31
C PHE A 367 -0.20 17.98 -16.20
N LYS A 368 -1.14 17.29 -16.87
CA LYS A 368 -2.57 17.62 -16.85
C LYS A 368 -3.30 17.09 -15.61
N SER A 369 -2.71 16.15 -14.88
CA SER A 369 -3.29 15.63 -13.63
C SER A 369 -3.04 16.57 -12.44
N SER A 370 -3.83 16.46 -11.38
CA SER A 370 -3.72 17.32 -10.19
C SER A 370 -2.29 17.32 -9.60
N PRO A 371 -1.77 18.45 -9.08
CA PRO A 371 -0.51 18.49 -8.33
C PRO A 371 -0.62 17.88 -6.93
N GLY A 372 -1.83 17.52 -6.47
CA GLY A 372 -2.08 17.01 -5.13
C GLY A 372 -2.04 18.10 -4.05
N TRP A 373 -2.18 17.70 -2.79
CA TRP A 373 -2.11 18.61 -1.65
C TRP A 373 -0.63 18.92 -1.30
N PRO A 374 -0.26 20.14 -0.89
CA PRO A 374 -1.14 21.31 -0.70
C PRO A 374 -1.28 22.15 -1.97
N TYR A 375 -0.54 21.84 -3.03
CA TYR A 375 -0.37 22.67 -4.23
C TYR A 375 -1.68 23.03 -4.93
N GLN A 376 -2.64 22.10 -5.01
CA GLN A 376 -3.94 22.39 -5.64
C GLN A 376 -4.81 23.38 -4.84
N CYS A 377 -4.49 23.61 -3.57
CA CYS A 377 -5.17 24.58 -2.70
C CYS A 377 -4.49 25.96 -2.74
N MET A 378 -3.35 26.10 -3.44
CA MET A 378 -2.60 27.35 -3.49
C MET A 378 -3.22 28.35 -4.48
N PRO A 379 -3.12 29.67 -4.21
CA PRO A 379 -3.63 30.70 -5.11
C PRO A 379 -3.17 30.56 -6.56
N GLU A 380 -1.92 30.16 -6.77
CA GLU A 380 -1.28 30.01 -8.09
C GLU A 380 -1.90 28.86 -8.92
N ALA A 381 -2.51 27.87 -8.28
CA ALA A 381 -3.22 26.79 -8.95
C ALA A 381 -4.61 27.22 -9.46
N LYS A 382 -5.13 28.38 -9.03
CA LYS A 382 -6.46 28.84 -9.42
C LYS A 382 -6.51 29.11 -10.92
N GLY A 383 -7.44 28.44 -11.61
CA GLY A 383 -7.62 28.56 -13.06
C GLY A 383 -6.62 27.75 -13.88
N GLN A 384 -5.68 27.04 -13.25
CA GLN A 384 -4.71 26.19 -13.94
C GLN A 384 -5.30 24.80 -14.20
N ARG A 385 -4.92 24.20 -15.33
CA ARG A 385 -5.28 22.82 -15.66
C ARG A 385 -4.18 21.88 -15.17
N GLY A 386 -4.43 21.21 -14.04
CA GLY A 386 -3.47 20.26 -13.47
C GLY A 386 -2.25 20.94 -12.86
N LYS A 387 -1.06 20.36 -13.09
CA LYS A 387 0.21 20.78 -12.49
C LYS A 387 1.17 21.46 -13.47
N GLU A 388 0.76 21.68 -14.72
CA GLU A 388 1.58 22.27 -15.78
C GLU A 388 2.18 23.64 -15.42
N PHE A 389 1.44 24.46 -14.67
CA PHE A 389 1.91 25.78 -14.20
C PHE A 389 3.21 25.72 -13.38
N MET A 390 3.57 24.54 -12.86
CA MET A 390 4.76 24.33 -12.05
C MET A 390 6.03 24.08 -12.87
N PHE A 391 5.90 23.87 -14.18
CA PHE A 391 6.98 23.42 -15.07
C PHE A 391 7.15 24.36 -16.29
N ASP A 392 8.37 24.42 -16.79
CA ASP A 392 8.72 24.94 -18.11
C ASP A 392 9.10 23.72 -18.97
N VAL A 393 8.16 23.26 -19.82
CA VAL A 393 8.32 22.03 -20.60
C VAL A 393 9.36 22.18 -21.70
N GLU A 394 9.44 23.35 -22.31
CA GLU A 394 10.42 23.65 -23.38
C GLU A 394 11.84 23.65 -22.83
N LYS A 395 12.05 24.29 -21.66
CA LYS A 395 13.37 24.31 -21.00
C LYS A 395 13.65 23.09 -20.15
N ARG A 396 12.69 22.17 -20.01
CA ARG A 396 12.76 20.98 -19.16
C ARG A 396 13.17 21.33 -17.72
N GLN A 397 12.48 22.31 -17.12
CA GLN A 397 12.78 22.80 -15.77
C GLN A 397 11.54 22.90 -14.86
N ILE A 398 11.74 22.70 -13.56
CA ILE A 398 10.75 23.08 -12.55
C ILE A 398 10.89 24.59 -12.32
N LYS A 399 9.82 25.36 -12.54
CA LYS A 399 9.84 26.83 -12.34
C LYS A 399 9.14 27.28 -11.06
N TYR A 400 8.44 26.38 -10.37
CA TYR A 400 7.74 26.68 -9.12
C TYR A 400 8.61 26.38 -7.90
N GLN A 401 9.19 27.43 -7.32
CA GLN A 401 10.14 27.33 -6.21
C GLN A 401 9.62 26.53 -4.99
N PRO A 402 8.37 26.71 -4.52
CA PRO A 402 7.89 25.94 -3.37
C PRO A 402 7.86 24.42 -3.59
N LEU A 403 7.78 23.96 -4.84
CA LEU A 403 7.91 22.53 -5.15
C LEU A 403 9.37 22.08 -5.02
N ILE A 404 10.32 22.86 -5.53
CA ILE A 404 11.75 22.56 -5.42
C ILE A 404 12.16 22.42 -3.96
N ASP A 405 11.80 23.41 -3.14
CA ASP A 405 12.13 23.43 -1.71
C ASP A 405 11.56 22.21 -1.00
N LYS A 406 10.32 21.82 -1.33
CA LYS A 406 9.65 20.69 -0.70
C LYS A 406 10.24 19.34 -1.11
N ILE A 407 10.67 19.19 -2.36
CA ILE A 407 11.39 18.00 -2.82
C ILE A 407 12.72 17.86 -2.08
N GLN A 408 13.48 18.96 -1.97
CA GLN A 408 14.76 18.97 -1.26
C GLN A 408 14.61 18.67 0.23
N GLU A 409 13.61 19.27 0.89
CA GLU A 409 13.26 18.97 2.29
C GLU A 409 12.93 17.47 2.45
N ARG A 410 12.04 16.94 1.60
CA ARG A 410 11.63 15.54 1.64
C ARG A 410 12.80 14.60 1.45
N GLU A 411 13.63 14.84 0.45
CA GLU A 411 14.81 14.03 0.16
C GLU A 411 15.79 14.05 1.34
N THR A 412 16.11 15.24 1.86
CA THR A 412 17.02 15.41 3.00
C THR A 412 16.52 14.66 4.24
N MET A 413 15.23 14.78 4.57
CA MET A 413 14.63 14.06 5.70
C MET A 413 14.61 12.55 5.45
N ALA A 414 14.28 12.11 4.24
CA ALA A 414 14.27 10.70 3.88
C ALA A 414 15.67 10.06 3.99
N LYS A 415 16.74 10.77 3.61
CA LYS A 415 18.13 10.34 3.82
C LYS A 415 18.50 10.18 5.29
N ASN A 416 17.83 10.91 6.18
CA ASN A 416 17.96 10.75 7.62
C ASN A 416 17.03 9.66 8.22
N GLY A 417 16.17 9.05 7.41
CA GLY A 417 15.17 8.08 7.84
C GLY A 417 13.90 8.73 8.41
N GLU A 418 13.68 10.01 8.13
CA GLU A 418 12.57 10.78 8.68
C GLU A 418 11.52 11.09 7.62
N ARG A 419 10.25 10.96 7.99
CA ARG A 419 9.14 11.42 7.18
C ARG A 419 8.90 12.91 7.38
N ILE A 420 8.34 13.55 6.35
CA ILE A 420 7.72 14.88 6.48
C ILE A 420 6.20 14.76 6.48
N PRO A 421 5.46 15.73 7.04
CA PRO A 421 4.01 15.74 6.91
C PRO A 421 3.59 15.77 5.43
N SER A 422 2.82 14.77 5.00
CA SER A 422 2.35 14.64 3.62
C SER A 422 0.92 14.12 3.60
N ILE A 423 0.02 14.86 2.96
CA ILE A 423 -1.40 14.55 2.87
C ILE A 423 -1.73 14.14 1.44
N TRP A 424 -2.32 12.97 1.30
CA TRP A 424 -2.85 12.48 0.03
C TRP A 424 -4.35 12.76 -0.01
N ARG A 425 -4.89 13.01 -1.20
CA ARG A 425 -6.28 13.43 -1.34
C ARG A 425 -7.14 12.33 -1.91
N ASP A 426 -8.26 12.02 -1.25
CA ASP A 426 -9.25 11.14 -1.83
C ASP A 426 -10.18 11.84 -2.81
N CYS A 427 -10.57 11.12 -3.87
CA CYS A 427 -11.45 11.60 -4.93
C CYS A 427 -12.32 10.46 -5.47
N LEU A 428 -13.57 10.78 -5.83
CA LEU A 428 -14.41 9.86 -6.59
C LEU A 428 -14.02 9.86 -8.07
N LYS A 429 -13.86 8.67 -8.65
CA LYS A 429 -13.47 8.50 -10.05
C LYS A 429 -14.65 8.76 -10.99
N ASP A 430 -14.47 9.69 -11.92
CA ASP A 430 -15.41 9.95 -13.02
C ASP A 430 -15.18 8.96 -14.17
N GLU A 431 -16.02 7.93 -14.22
CA GLU A 431 -15.92 6.85 -15.20
C GLU A 431 -17.27 6.19 -15.45
N LEU A 432 -17.35 5.41 -16.53
CA LEU A 432 -18.49 4.52 -16.77
C LEU A 432 -18.44 3.32 -15.83
N ARG A 433 -19.58 3.00 -15.24
CA ARG A 433 -19.78 1.84 -14.36
C ARG A 433 -20.99 1.04 -14.83
N PRO A 434 -21.04 -0.29 -14.62
CA PRO A 434 -22.25 -1.06 -14.83
C PRO A 434 -23.45 -0.41 -14.12
N ILE A 435 -24.60 -0.35 -14.78
CA ILE A 435 -25.80 0.34 -14.27
C ILE A 435 -26.16 -0.10 -12.85
N GLU A 436 -26.02 -1.40 -12.54
CA GLU A 436 -26.26 -1.95 -11.20
C GLU A 436 -25.36 -1.32 -10.13
N LYS A 437 -24.08 -1.10 -10.44
CA LYS A 437 -23.11 -0.47 -9.53
C LYS A 437 -23.41 1.02 -9.35
N VAL A 438 -23.88 1.70 -10.40
CA VAL A 438 -24.33 3.10 -10.33
C VAL A 438 -25.56 3.21 -9.43
N LYS A 439 -26.58 2.37 -9.65
CA LYS A 439 -27.78 2.30 -8.80
C LYS A 439 -27.46 1.98 -7.34
N ALA A 440 -26.42 1.20 -7.08
CA ALA A 440 -25.94 0.91 -5.73
C ALA A 440 -25.04 2.01 -5.13
N GLY A 441 -24.67 3.05 -5.88
CA GLY A 441 -23.74 4.10 -5.45
C GLY A 441 -22.29 3.61 -5.28
N LYS A 442 -21.89 2.54 -5.96
CA LYS A 442 -20.55 1.92 -5.90
C LYS A 442 -19.56 2.62 -6.85
N THR A 443 -19.34 3.90 -6.61
CA THR A 443 -18.30 4.71 -7.28
C THR A 443 -16.93 4.37 -6.69
N ARG A 444 -15.89 4.28 -7.53
CA ARG A 444 -14.53 3.98 -7.06
C ARG A 444 -13.88 5.21 -6.44
N LEU A 445 -13.15 5.00 -5.34
CA LEU A 445 -12.23 5.97 -4.77
C LEU A 445 -10.87 5.86 -5.46
N PHE A 446 -10.23 6.99 -5.71
CA PHE A 446 -8.80 7.06 -5.98
C PHE A 446 -8.15 8.13 -5.10
N THR A 447 -6.88 7.92 -4.78
CA THR A 447 -6.14 8.78 -3.84
C THR A 447 -4.98 9.45 -4.57
N ILE A 448 -4.91 10.77 -4.55
CA ILE A 448 -3.92 11.58 -5.27
C ILE A 448 -2.74 11.89 -4.36
N ALA A 449 -1.54 11.43 -4.73
CA ALA A 449 -0.31 11.77 -4.05
C ALA A 449 0.13 13.22 -4.36
N PRO A 450 0.83 13.89 -3.44
CA PRO A 450 1.54 15.15 -3.73
C PRO A 450 2.57 14.98 -4.85
N VAL A 451 2.73 16.00 -5.69
CA VAL A 451 3.67 15.95 -6.82
C VAL A 451 5.13 15.87 -6.37
N ASP A 452 5.50 16.46 -5.23
CA ASP A 452 6.85 16.33 -4.64
C ASP A 452 7.17 14.88 -4.28
N PHE A 453 6.20 14.15 -3.70
CA PHE A 453 6.34 12.72 -3.43
C PHE A 453 6.47 11.93 -4.73
N THR A 454 5.61 12.23 -5.71
CA THR A 454 5.61 11.56 -7.02
C THR A 454 6.96 11.69 -7.73
N ILE A 455 7.53 12.90 -7.73
CA ILE A 455 8.85 13.16 -8.34
C ILE A 455 9.96 12.39 -7.60
N LEU A 456 9.92 12.38 -6.26
CA LEU A 456 10.94 11.69 -5.49
C LEU A 456 10.87 10.15 -5.65
N VAL A 457 9.67 9.59 -5.78
CA VAL A 457 9.50 8.18 -6.14
C VAL A 457 10.12 7.92 -7.51
N ARG A 458 9.80 8.72 -8.52
CA ARG A 458 10.40 8.54 -9.85
C ARG A 458 11.93 8.63 -9.77
N LYS A 459 12.48 9.60 -9.06
CA LYS A 459 13.93 9.74 -8.85
C LYS A 459 14.60 8.45 -8.35
N TYR A 460 14.01 7.75 -7.38
CA TYR A 460 14.62 6.59 -6.71
C TYR A 460 14.18 5.22 -7.26
N PHE A 461 13.18 5.19 -8.16
CA PHE A 461 12.57 3.95 -8.66
C PHE A 461 12.49 3.85 -10.19
N PHE A 462 12.84 4.89 -10.96
CA PHE A 462 12.59 4.91 -12.40
C PHE A 462 13.25 3.76 -13.17
N ALA A 463 14.50 3.44 -12.84
CA ALA A 463 15.21 2.35 -13.50
C ALA A 463 14.52 0.98 -13.27
N PHE A 464 14.01 0.75 -12.05
CA PHE A 464 13.22 -0.45 -11.78
C PHE A 464 11.89 -0.43 -12.52
N GLU A 465 11.17 0.70 -12.53
CA GLU A 465 9.94 0.85 -13.33
C GLU A 465 10.22 0.50 -14.80
N GLN A 466 11.25 1.10 -15.39
CA GLN A 466 11.64 0.85 -16.78
C GLN A 466 11.96 -0.63 -17.05
N ALA A 467 12.78 -1.26 -16.20
CA ALA A 467 13.12 -2.67 -16.33
C ALA A 467 11.90 -3.59 -16.17
N PHE A 468 11.00 -3.27 -15.23
CA PHE A 468 9.77 -4.04 -14.99
C PHE A 468 8.80 -3.98 -16.17
N TYR A 469 8.62 -2.80 -16.77
CA TYR A 469 7.79 -2.63 -17.97
C TYR A 469 8.44 -3.25 -19.20
N LYS A 470 9.76 -3.12 -19.36
CA LYS A 470 10.51 -3.74 -20.46
C LYS A 470 10.45 -5.27 -20.42
N GLY A 471 10.48 -5.86 -19.23
CA GLY A 471 10.43 -7.31 -19.04
C GLY A 471 9.04 -7.94 -19.14
N HIS A 472 7.99 -7.20 -19.51
CA HIS A 472 6.63 -7.74 -19.56
C HIS A 472 6.54 -9.07 -20.31
N SER A 473 5.72 -9.99 -19.79
CA SER A 473 5.46 -11.32 -20.34
C SER A 473 6.69 -12.23 -20.49
N THR A 474 7.88 -11.83 -20.03
CA THR A 474 9.07 -12.70 -19.89
C THR A 474 9.13 -13.39 -18.52
N PHE A 475 8.40 -12.84 -17.55
CA PHE A 475 8.25 -13.36 -16.19
C PHE A 475 6.77 -13.24 -15.76
N PHE A 476 6.47 -13.25 -14.46
CA PHE A 476 5.09 -13.25 -13.96
C PHE A 476 4.30 -11.95 -14.23
N SER A 477 4.92 -10.86 -14.68
CA SER A 477 4.23 -9.58 -14.92
C SER A 477 3.92 -9.39 -16.40
N ALA A 478 2.71 -8.91 -16.71
CA ALA A 478 2.32 -8.41 -18.03
C ALA A 478 2.27 -6.86 -18.09
N VAL A 479 2.72 -6.15 -17.05
CA VAL A 479 2.71 -4.68 -17.02
C VAL A 479 3.63 -4.14 -18.10
N GLY A 480 3.07 -3.48 -19.11
CA GLY A 480 3.80 -2.97 -20.28
C GLY A 480 3.46 -3.66 -21.59
N ILE A 481 2.70 -4.77 -21.55
CA ILE A 481 2.23 -5.49 -22.74
C ILE A 481 1.32 -4.60 -23.62
N ASN A 482 1.47 -4.71 -24.94
CA ASN A 482 0.50 -4.28 -25.93
C ASN A 482 -0.33 -5.51 -26.38
N PRO A 483 -1.57 -5.69 -25.88
CA PRO A 483 -2.37 -6.86 -26.24
C PRO A 483 -2.68 -6.92 -27.74
N GLU A 484 -2.81 -5.77 -28.40
CA GLU A 484 -3.11 -5.62 -29.82
C GLU A 484 -1.89 -5.84 -30.75
N SER A 485 -0.82 -6.45 -30.25
CA SER A 485 0.36 -6.85 -31.03
C SER A 485 0.64 -8.34 -30.93
N TYR A 486 1.71 -8.80 -31.60
CA TYR A 486 2.19 -10.18 -31.49
C TYR A 486 2.59 -10.60 -30.06
N GLU A 487 2.84 -9.63 -29.16
CA GLU A 487 3.13 -9.88 -27.74
C GLU A 487 2.04 -10.72 -27.06
N TRP A 488 0.76 -10.59 -27.47
CA TRP A 488 -0.34 -11.41 -26.94
C TRP A 488 -0.20 -12.88 -27.28
N THR A 489 0.23 -13.18 -28.52
CA THR A 489 0.52 -14.55 -28.95
C THR A 489 1.72 -15.11 -28.19
N THR A 490 2.78 -14.32 -28.02
CA THR A 490 3.96 -14.70 -27.22
C THR A 490 3.59 -15.03 -25.78
N ALA A 491 2.81 -14.17 -25.11
CA ALA A 491 2.34 -14.38 -23.75
C ALA A 491 1.46 -15.64 -23.63
N TYR A 492 0.52 -15.84 -24.56
CA TYR A 492 -0.32 -17.05 -24.61
C TYR A 492 0.53 -18.33 -24.77
N ASN A 493 1.49 -18.33 -25.70
CA ASN A 493 2.34 -19.49 -25.96
C ASN A 493 3.25 -19.81 -24.77
N ARG A 494 3.76 -18.79 -24.07
CA ARG A 494 4.49 -18.96 -22.81
C ARG A 494 3.65 -19.72 -21.80
N LEU A 495 2.43 -19.28 -21.53
CA LEU A 495 1.51 -19.93 -20.59
C LEU A 495 1.14 -21.35 -21.03
N ARG A 496 0.82 -21.52 -22.33
CA ARG A 496 0.44 -22.81 -22.92
C ARG A 496 1.54 -23.88 -22.78
N SER A 497 2.80 -23.49 -22.61
CA SER A 497 3.91 -24.44 -22.41
C SER A 497 3.75 -25.33 -21.15
N TYR A 498 2.89 -24.95 -20.20
CA TYR A 498 2.60 -25.77 -19.00
C TYR A 498 1.30 -26.57 -19.13
N GLY A 499 0.49 -26.32 -20.15
CA GLY A 499 -0.78 -27.00 -20.39
C GLY A 499 -1.86 -26.07 -20.94
N SER A 500 -3.09 -26.59 -20.98
CA SER A 500 -4.28 -25.85 -21.43
C SER A 500 -5.18 -25.39 -20.30
N ASP A 501 -4.94 -25.83 -19.07
CA ASP A 501 -5.86 -25.64 -17.95
C ASP A 501 -5.38 -24.46 -17.11
N CYS A 502 -6.23 -23.44 -17.02
CA CYS A 502 -5.96 -22.16 -16.39
C CYS A 502 -6.88 -21.89 -15.19
N CYS A 503 -6.31 -21.29 -14.16
CA CYS A 503 -6.99 -20.63 -13.06
C CYS A 503 -6.96 -19.13 -13.32
N ALA A 504 -8.12 -18.53 -13.53
CA ALA A 504 -8.30 -17.09 -13.80
C ALA A 504 -9.41 -16.58 -12.86
N GLY A 505 -9.01 -16.18 -11.65
CA GLY A 505 -9.91 -15.65 -10.64
C GLY A 505 -9.83 -14.14 -10.52
N ASP A 506 -10.83 -13.54 -9.88
CA ASP A 506 -10.96 -12.10 -9.70
C ASP A 506 -10.97 -11.73 -8.21
N PHE A 507 -10.21 -10.71 -7.84
CA PHE A 507 -10.16 -10.22 -6.47
C PHE A 507 -11.26 -9.17 -6.22
N SER A 508 -11.85 -9.21 -5.04
CA SER A 508 -12.74 -8.14 -4.59
C SER A 508 -11.97 -7.09 -3.80
N THR A 509 -12.12 -5.82 -4.16
CA THR A 509 -11.50 -4.67 -3.46
C THR A 509 -9.99 -4.84 -3.27
N TYR A 510 -9.31 -5.40 -4.28
CA TYR A 510 -7.88 -5.78 -4.23
C TYR A 510 -7.01 -4.68 -3.62
N ASP A 511 -6.94 -3.50 -4.26
CA ASP A 511 -6.20 -2.33 -3.79
C ASP A 511 -6.39 -2.03 -2.29
N GLY A 512 -7.62 -2.20 -1.78
CA GLY A 512 -7.96 -1.87 -0.39
C GLY A 512 -7.47 -2.89 0.65
N THR A 513 -7.11 -4.09 0.17
CA THR A 513 -6.79 -5.27 0.99
C THR A 513 -5.35 -5.75 0.79
N LEU A 514 -4.50 -4.98 0.09
CA LEU A 514 -3.06 -5.26 0.07
C LEU A 514 -2.49 -5.18 1.49
N MET A 515 -1.87 -6.26 1.94
CA MET A 515 -1.27 -6.31 3.27
C MET A 515 -0.03 -5.43 3.37
N ALA A 516 0.08 -4.69 4.48
CA ALA A 516 1.26 -3.87 4.78
C ALA A 516 2.56 -4.69 4.74
N ASP A 517 2.52 -5.92 5.25
CA ASP A 517 3.69 -6.82 5.24
C ASP A 517 4.17 -7.13 3.83
N LEU A 518 3.25 -7.39 2.90
CA LEU A 518 3.61 -7.71 1.52
C LEU A 518 4.02 -6.48 0.72
N MET A 519 3.38 -5.33 0.96
CA MET A 519 3.82 -4.06 0.37
C MET A 519 5.25 -3.70 0.81
N ALA A 520 5.60 -3.92 2.07
CA ALA A 520 6.96 -3.72 2.55
C ALA A 520 7.95 -4.69 1.89
N VAL A 521 7.58 -5.96 1.71
CA VAL A 521 8.39 -6.94 0.97
C VAL A 521 8.62 -6.51 -0.47
N VAL A 522 7.64 -5.87 -1.14
CA VAL A 522 7.87 -5.28 -2.47
C VAL A 522 8.95 -4.20 -2.42
N GLY A 523 8.89 -3.30 -1.44
CA GLY A 523 9.93 -2.27 -1.26
C GLY A 523 11.32 -2.88 -1.04
N GLU A 524 11.41 -3.94 -0.24
CA GLU A 524 12.66 -4.68 -0.03
C GLU A 524 13.14 -5.40 -1.31
N LEU A 525 12.24 -6.01 -2.08
CA LEU A 525 12.58 -6.68 -3.34
C LEU A 525 13.18 -5.70 -4.36
N ILE A 526 12.61 -4.51 -4.47
CA ILE A 526 13.11 -3.47 -5.37
C ILE A 526 14.47 -2.97 -4.89
N ASP A 527 14.63 -2.71 -3.59
CA ASP A 527 15.90 -2.29 -3.01
C ASP A 527 17.01 -3.35 -3.16
N ASP A 528 16.68 -4.62 -2.93
CA ASP A 528 17.60 -5.75 -3.14
C ASP A 528 18.01 -5.85 -4.63
N TRP A 529 17.08 -5.61 -5.57
CA TRP A 529 17.40 -5.56 -7.01
C TRP A 529 18.39 -4.44 -7.34
N TYR A 530 18.17 -3.22 -6.83
CA TYR A 530 19.09 -2.09 -7.06
C TYR A 530 20.50 -2.38 -6.53
N LYS A 531 20.60 -2.88 -5.29
CA LYS A 531 21.89 -3.26 -4.67
C LYS A 531 22.63 -4.31 -5.48
N LEU A 532 21.92 -5.36 -5.92
CA LEU A 532 22.53 -6.46 -6.67
C LEU A 532 22.87 -6.07 -8.11
N LYS A 533 22.20 -5.07 -8.69
CA LYS A 533 22.55 -4.47 -10.00
C LYS A 533 23.68 -3.44 -9.92
N GLY A 534 24.14 -3.08 -8.73
CA GLY A 534 25.32 -2.25 -8.52
C GLY A 534 25.02 -0.78 -8.22
N GLU A 535 23.86 -0.46 -7.65
CA GLU A 535 23.64 0.86 -7.06
C GLU A 535 24.70 1.17 -5.99
N THR A 536 25.22 2.40 -6.03
CA THR A 536 26.31 2.86 -5.15
C THR A 536 25.91 3.98 -4.21
N ASP A 537 24.71 4.56 -4.36
CA ASP A 537 24.21 5.60 -3.46
C ASP A 537 23.95 5.01 -2.05
N PRO A 538 24.65 5.50 -1.01
CA PRO A 538 24.55 4.93 0.35
C PRO A 538 23.23 5.25 1.04
N ASP A 539 22.50 6.28 0.60
CA ASP A 539 21.26 6.73 1.23
C ASP A 539 20.01 6.13 0.56
N ALA A 540 20.14 5.64 -0.69
CA ALA A 540 19.02 5.21 -1.51
C ALA A 540 18.10 4.19 -0.83
N THR A 541 18.65 3.19 -0.15
CA THR A 541 17.85 2.24 0.63
C THR A 541 16.97 2.91 1.66
N LEU A 542 17.52 3.86 2.43
CA LEU A 542 16.75 4.50 3.48
C LEU A 542 15.68 5.41 2.89
N VAL A 543 15.98 6.12 1.79
CA VAL A 543 15.00 6.93 1.07
C VAL A 543 13.85 6.07 0.54
N ARG A 544 14.14 4.95 -0.12
CA ARG A 544 13.11 4.02 -0.61
C ARG A 544 12.23 3.49 0.53
N ARG A 545 12.83 3.15 1.67
CA ARG A 545 12.09 2.67 2.85
C ARG A 545 11.17 3.74 3.44
N VAL A 546 11.61 4.99 3.49
CA VAL A 546 10.78 6.13 3.92
C VAL A 546 9.59 6.34 2.96
N LEU A 547 9.85 6.26 1.65
CA LEU A 547 8.80 6.39 0.63
C LEU A 547 7.77 5.25 0.70
N PHE A 548 8.20 4.00 0.86
CA PHE A 548 7.30 2.85 1.04
C PHE A 548 6.52 2.92 2.36
N ASP A 549 7.12 3.38 3.47
CA ASP A 549 6.39 3.58 4.73
C ASP A 549 5.26 4.62 4.57
N GLU A 550 5.45 5.65 3.73
CA GLU A 550 4.39 6.61 3.40
C GLU A 550 3.28 6.01 2.51
N MET A 551 3.63 5.14 1.57
CA MET A 551 2.65 4.42 0.73
C MET A 551 1.78 3.45 1.55
N ILE A 552 2.35 2.83 2.58
CA ILE A 552 1.63 1.89 3.47
C ILE A 552 0.84 2.65 4.54
N HIS A 553 1.46 3.65 5.16
CA HIS A 553 0.85 4.49 6.19
C HIS A 553 0.60 5.88 5.65
N THR A 554 -0.47 6.01 4.89
CA THR A 554 -0.79 7.22 4.12
C THR A 554 -1.76 8.09 4.90
N PHE A 555 -1.38 9.33 5.18
CA PHE A 555 -2.35 10.32 5.65
C PHE A 555 -3.24 10.73 4.46
N GLN A 556 -4.54 10.58 4.62
CA GLN A 556 -5.53 10.92 3.62
C GLN A 556 -6.43 12.06 4.11
N LEU A 557 -6.85 12.90 3.16
CA LEU A 557 -7.79 13.98 3.37
C LEU A 557 -9.01 13.74 2.49
N GLU A 558 -10.16 13.62 3.16
CA GLU A 558 -11.47 13.69 2.51
C GLU A 558 -12.33 14.75 3.18
N GLN A 559 -12.90 15.64 2.36
CA GLN A 559 -13.53 16.89 2.81
C GLN A 559 -12.62 17.65 3.78
N ASN A 560 -12.90 17.59 5.08
CA ASN A 560 -12.08 18.16 6.15
C ASN A 560 -11.54 17.12 7.14
N CYS A 561 -11.84 15.84 6.96
CA CYS A 561 -11.33 14.77 7.83
C CYS A 561 -9.92 14.37 7.42
N VAL A 562 -8.98 14.44 8.37
CA VAL A 562 -7.63 13.88 8.18
C VAL A 562 -7.55 12.57 8.94
N TYR A 563 -7.30 11.50 8.19
CA TYR A 563 -7.19 10.15 8.71
C TYR A 563 -5.99 9.44 8.09
N LYS A 564 -5.65 8.24 8.57
CA LYS A 564 -4.50 7.47 8.09
C LYS A 564 -4.92 6.04 7.78
N THR A 565 -4.53 5.55 6.61
CA THR A 565 -4.60 4.13 6.24
C THR A 565 -3.37 3.40 6.79
N HIS A 566 -3.51 2.11 7.09
CA HIS A 566 -2.39 1.28 7.54
C HIS A 566 -2.18 0.02 6.69
N GLN A 567 -2.99 -0.12 5.65
CA GLN A 567 -2.95 -1.19 4.67
C GLN A 567 -3.68 -0.71 3.41
N GLY A 568 -3.60 -1.53 2.36
CA GLY A 568 -4.06 -1.18 1.03
C GLY A 568 -3.09 -0.26 0.32
N ASN A 569 -3.04 -0.39 -1.00
CA ASN A 569 -2.22 0.46 -1.86
C ASN A 569 -3.07 1.61 -2.41
N PRO A 570 -2.76 2.87 -2.08
CA PRO A 570 -3.50 4.01 -2.60
C PRO A 570 -3.35 4.06 -4.13
N SER A 571 -4.46 4.08 -4.86
CA SER A 571 -4.43 3.87 -6.32
C SER A 571 -3.81 5.00 -7.15
N GLY A 572 -3.38 6.11 -6.54
CA GLY A 572 -2.56 7.15 -7.19
C GLY A 572 -1.11 7.16 -6.70
N ASN A 573 -0.67 6.06 -6.08
CA ASN A 573 0.75 5.78 -5.85
C ASN A 573 1.46 5.63 -7.22
N PRO A 574 2.62 6.26 -7.46
CA PRO A 574 3.34 6.12 -8.74
C PRO A 574 3.68 4.67 -9.09
N LEU A 575 3.91 3.82 -8.08
CA LEU A 575 4.22 2.40 -8.24
C LEU A 575 3.00 1.49 -8.17
N THR A 576 1.77 2.03 -8.26
CA THR A 576 0.52 1.29 -7.96
C THR A 576 0.48 -0.07 -8.65
N VAL A 577 0.65 -0.09 -9.97
CA VAL A 577 0.50 -1.32 -10.78
C VAL A 577 1.62 -2.32 -10.49
N ILE A 578 2.84 -1.87 -10.25
CA ILE A 578 3.99 -2.72 -9.92
C ILE A 578 3.78 -3.39 -8.57
N ILE A 579 3.45 -2.60 -7.54
CA ILE A 579 3.18 -3.12 -6.19
C ILE A 579 2.03 -4.12 -6.22
N ASN A 580 0.93 -3.77 -6.90
CA ASN A 580 -0.22 -4.65 -7.05
C ASN A 580 0.15 -5.97 -7.72
N THR A 581 0.96 -5.94 -8.78
CA THR A 581 1.38 -7.13 -9.53
C THR A 581 2.29 -8.03 -8.71
N ILE A 582 3.29 -7.47 -8.02
CA ILE A 582 4.21 -8.26 -7.19
C ILE A 582 3.49 -8.85 -5.97
N VAL A 583 2.55 -8.12 -5.35
CA VAL A 583 1.72 -8.66 -4.26
C VAL A 583 0.83 -9.81 -4.74
N ASN A 584 0.33 -9.77 -5.97
CA ASN A 584 -0.45 -10.86 -6.53
C ASN A 584 0.41 -12.14 -6.65
N ALA A 585 1.65 -12.00 -7.13
CA ALA A 585 2.61 -13.10 -7.19
C ALA A 585 2.94 -13.63 -5.78
N LEU A 586 3.12 -12.75 -4.80
CA LEU A 586 3.29 -13.13 -3.39
C LEU A 586 2.09 -13.94 -2.89
N TYR A 587 0.86 -13.50 -3.13
CA TYR A 587 -0.36 -14.21 -2.71
C TYR A 587 -0.42 -15.62 -3.31
N MET A 588 -0.22 -15.78 -4.61
CA MET A 588 -0.33 -17.10 -5.26
C MET A 588 0.75 -18.07 -4.76
N ARG A 589 1.99 -17.59 -4.68
CA ARG A 589 3.14 -18.41 -4.25
C ARG A 589 3.11 -18.76 -2.76
N ILE A 590 2.67 -17.84 -1.89
CA ILE A 590 2.51 -18.15 -0.45
C ILE A 590 1.36 -19.16 -0.27
N THR A 591 0.25 -18.96 -0.98
CA THR A 591 -0.90 -19.87 -0.95
C THR A 591 -0.53 -21.28 -1.40
N TRP A 592 0.36 -21.42 -2.39
CA TRP A 592 0.94 -22.71 -2.75
C TRP A 592 1.64 -23.40 -1.57
N LEU A 593 2.52 -22.69 -0.86
CA LEU A 593 3.24 -23.25 0.29
C LEU A 593 2.29 -23.69 1.40
N GLU A 594 1.22 -22.94 1.66
CA GLU A 594 0.23 -23.32 2.66
C GLU A 594 -0.60 -24.53 2.25
N ILE A 595 -1.09 -24.57 1.00
CA ILE A 595 -1.86 -25.70 0.46
C ILE A 595 -1.00 -26.97 0.46
N MET A 596 0.21 -26.90 -0.10
CA MET A 596 1.08 -28.07 -0.16
C MET A 596 1.59 -28.45 1.22
N GLY A 597 1.88 -27.50 2.11
CA GLY A 597 2.28 -27.80 3.48
C GLY A 597 1.23 -28.62 4.23
N ALA A 598 -0.06 -28.38 3.96
CA ALA A 598 -1.17 -29.12 4.55
C ALA A 598 -1.47 -30.45 3.84
N GLU A 599 -1.42 -30.48 2.51
CA GLU A 599 -1.96 -31.60 1.72
C GLU A 599 -0.87 -32.52 1.14
N ASN A 600 0.33 -31.99 0.86
CA ASN A 600 1.47 -32.74 0.31
C ASN A 600 2.81 -32.02 0.57
N TYR A 601 3.36 -32.21 1.77
CA TYR A 601 4.51 -31.45 2.26
C TYR A 601 5.78 -31.56 1.39
N LEU A 602 5.92 -32.62 0.59
CA LEU A 602 7.04 -32.79 -0.33
C LEU A 602 7.03 -31.79 -1.49
N LEU A 603 5.85 -31.24 -1.82
CA LEU A 603 5.66 -30.22 -2.85
C LEU A 603 5.62 -28.79 -2.28
N ALA A 604 5.78 -28.62 -0.97
CA ALA A 604 5.75 -27.30 -0.30
C ALA A 604 7.05 -26.51 -0.49
N THR A 605 7.48 -26.37 -1.74
CA THR A 605 8.69 -25.64 -2.15
C THR A 605 8.40 -24.74 -3.35
N MET A 606 9.20 -23.68 -3.50
CA MET A 606 9.10 -22.81 -4.68
C MET A 606 9.64 -23.46 -5.96
N ASP A 607 10.59 -24.39 -5.85
CA ASP A 607 11.03 -25.18 -6.99
C ASP A 607 9.87 -26.03 -7.55
N ALA A 608 9.12 -26.70 -6.66
CA ALA A 608 7.92 -27.42 -7.07
C ALA A 608 6.85 -26.49 -7.66
N TYR A 609 6.67 -25.28 -7.12
CA TYR A 609 5.78 -24.28 -7.73
C TYR A 609 6.20 -23.98 -9.18
N MET A 610 7.46 -23.58 -9.37
CA MET A 610 8.00 -23.19 -10.67
C MET A 610 7.97 -24.31 -11.70
N GLN A 611 8.11 -25.57 -11.29
CA GLN A 611 8.01 -26.70 -12.22
C GLN A 611 6.59 -27.03 -12.64
N ASN A 612 5.57 -26.56 -11.91
CA ASN A 612 4.19 -27.00 -12.05
C ASN A 612 3.18 -25.89 -12.37
N VAL A 613 3.54 -24.64 -12.10
CA VAL A 613 2.69 -23.47 -12.30
C VAL A 613 3.47 -22.45 -13.10
N ILE A 614 2.83 -21.93 -14.14
CA ILE A 614 3.28 -20.71 -14.81
C ILE A 614 2.19 -19.65 -14.68
N GLU A 615 2.61 -18.46 -14.33
CA GLU A 615 1.71 -17.37 -13.96
C GLU A 615 1.98 -16.12 -14.80
N GLU A 616 0.94 -15.29 -14.91
CA GLU A 616 1.00 -13.97 -15.48
C GLU A 616 -0.03 -13.06 -14.82
N MET A 617 0.37 -11.83 -14.53
CA MET A 617 -0.37 -10.92 -13.66
C MET A 617 -0.27 -9.48 -14.15
N TYR A 618 -1.34 -8.71 -13.97
CA TYR A 618 -1.38 -7.27 -14.17
C TYR A 618 -2.24 -6.66 -13.07
N GLY A 619 -1.58 -6.16 -12.02
CA GLY A 619 -2.27 -5.69 -10.82
C GLY A 619 -3.04 -6.83 -10.14
N ASP A 620 -4.36 -6.67 -10.05
CA ASP A 620 -5.29 -7.68 -9.52
C ASP A 620 -5.58 -8.81 -10.51
N ASP A 621 -5.55 -8.54 -11.81
CA ASP A 621 -5.85 -9.53 -12.84
C ASP A 621 -4.74 -10.59 -12.94
N ASN A 622 -5.11 -11.87 -12.96
CA ASN A 622 -4.13 -12.97 -13.04
C ASN A 622 -4.64 -14.17 -13.84
N ARG A 623 -3.67 -14.90 -14.43
CA ARG A 623 -3.89 -16.19 -15.09
C ARG A 623 -2.77 -17.15 -14.73
N LEU A 624 -3.13 -18.33 -14.23
CA LEU A 624 -2.19 -19.37 -13.81
C LEU A 624 -2.47 -20.66 -14.58
N VAL A 625 -1.52 -21.10 -15.40
CA VAL A 625 -1.61 -22.42 -16.04
C VAL A 625 -0.92 -23.46 -15.16
N ILE A 626 -1.68 -24.49 -14.78
CA ILE A 626 -1.28 -25.45 -13.74
C ILE A 626 -1.24 -26.85 -14.34
N LYS A 627 -0.10 -27.55 -14.19
CA LYS A 627 0.06 -28.93 -14.66
C LYS A 627 -0.91 -29.88 -13.97
N LYS A 628 -1.55 -30.78 -14.74
CA LYS A 628 -2.56 -31.74 -14.26
C LYS A 628 -2.20 -32.48 -12.97
N LYS A 629 -0.94 -32.89 -12.82
CA LYS A 629 -0.48 -33.70 -11.67
C LYS A 629 -0.60 -33.01 -10.30
N VAL A 630 -0.73 -31.68 -10.25
CA VAL A 630 -0.88 -30.93 -8.98
C VAL A 630 -2.26 -30.29 -8.80
N GLN A 631 -3.12 -30.33 -9.82
CA GLN A 631 -4.42 -29.65 -9.82
C GLN A 631 -5.35 -30.15 -8.70
N GLN A 632 -5.23 -31.41 -8.27
CA GLN A 632 -6.02 -31.93 -7.15
C GLN A 632 -5.84 -31.14 -5.84
N TRP A 633 -4.69 -30.49 -5.66
CA TRP A 633 -4.38 -29.65 -4.50
C TRP A 633 -4.43 -28.17 -4.87
N PHE A 634 -3.77 -27.77 -5.96
CA PHE A 634 -3.67 -26.37 -6.37
C PHE A 634 -4.63 -26.09 -7.52
N ASN A 635 -5.79 -25.55 -7.17
CA ASN A 635 -6.91 -25.22 -8.05
C ASN A 635 -7.65 -24.00 -7.49
N GLN A 636 -8.53 -23.40 -8.28
CA GLN A 636 -9.25 -22.18 -7.90
C GLN A 636 -10.02 -22.32 -6.57
N PRO A 637 -10.85 -23.38 -6.31
CA PRO A 637 -11.52 -23.55 -5.02
C PRO A 637 -10.59 -23.52 -3.81
N ASN A 638 -9.44 -24.22 -3.88
CA ASN A 638 -8.49 -24.26 -2.79
C ASN A 638 -7.74 -22.93 -2.62
N ILE A 639 -7.37 -22.25 -3.71
CA ILE A 639 -6.76 -20.92 -3.65
C ILE A 639 -7.73 -19.94 -2.97
N THR A 640 -8.99 -19.90 -3.39
CA THR A 640 -10.04 -19.08 -2.76
C THR A 640 -10.18 -19.41 -1.27
N LYS A 641 -10.26 -20.70 -0.91
CA LYS A 641 -10.40 -21.16 0.48
C LYS A 641 -9.24 -20.70 1.37
N TYR A 642 -8.01 -20.78 0.88
CA TYR A 642 -6.83 -20.42 1.67
C TYR A 642 -6.67 -18.89 1.77
N LEU A 643 -6.84 -18.15 0.67
CA LEU A 643 -6.83 -16.68 0.70
C LEU A 643 -7.90 -16.09 1.64
N ALA A 644 -9.07 -16.71 1.73
CA ALA A 644 -10.13 -16.30 2.64
C ALA A 644 -9.73 -16.35 4.13
N LYS A 645 -8.81 -17.26 4.52
CA LYS A 645 -8.26 -17.31 5.89
C LYS A 645 -7.49 -16.05 6.27
N HIS A 646 -7.06 -15.29 5.26
CA HIS A 646 -6.29 -14.06 5.41
C HIS A 646 -7.13 -12.79 5.19
N GLY A 647 -8.45 -12.93 5.05
CA GLY A 647 -9.35 -11.81 4.75
C GLY A 647 -9.32 -11.35 3.29
N ILE A 648 -8.71 -12.13 2.39
CA ILE A 648 -8.62 -11.83 0.95
C ILE A 648 -9.76 -12.56 0.23
N THR A 649 -10.58 -11.80 -0.48
CA THR A 649 -11.70 -12.37 -1.26
C THR A 649 -11.28 -12.57 -2.71
N TYR A 650 -11.19 -13.84 -3.12
CA TYR A 650 -10.83 -14.26 -4.49
C TYR A 650 -11.95 -15.14 -5.07
N THR A 651 -12.52 -14.73 -6.19
CA THR A 651 -13.75 -15.30 -6.79
C THR A 651 -13.53 -15.74 -8.23
N ASP A 652 -14.54 -16.33 -8.88
CA ASP A 652 -14.50 -16.61 -10.32
C ASP A 652 -14.61 -15.30 -11.13
N GLU A 653 -13.95 -15.22 -12.29
CA GLU A 653 -13.98 -14.02 -13.16
C GLU A 653 -15.41 -13.61 -13.58
N LEU A 654 -16.33 -14.57 -13.68
CA LEU A 654 -17.72 -14.36 -14.10
C LEU A 654 -18.65 -14.00 -12.93
N LYS A 655 -18.16 -14.03 -11.68
CA LYS A 655 -18.93 -13.71 -10.46
C LYS A 655 -20.23 -14.51 -10.35
N THR A 656 -20.25 -15.72 -10.90
CA THR A 656 -21.46 -16.55 -10.97
C THR A 656 -21.78 -17.23 -9.65
N GLY A 657 -20.85 -17.16 -8.68
CA GLY A 657 -20.94 -17.88 -7.41
C GLY A 657 -20.55 -19.37 -7.51
N ASN A 658 -20.37 -19.88 -8.73
CA ASN A 658 -19.89 -21.24 -8.99
C ASN A 658 -18.39 -21.20 -9.31
N ILE A 659 -17.57 -21.38 -8.28
CA ILE A 659 -16.11 -21.43 -8.44
C ILE A 659 -15.76 -22.67 -9.29
N GLN A 660 -15.38 -22.45 -10.54
CA GLN A 660 -14.93 -23.53 -11.42
C GLN A 660 -13.59 -24.07 -10.97
N PHE A 661 -13.37 -25.38 -11.17
CA PHE A 661 -12.13 -26.04 -10.77
C PHE A 661 -10.91 -25.52 -11.55
N MET A 662 -11.02 -25.54 -12.89
CA MET A 662 -10.07 -25.02 -13.89
C MET A 662 -10.85 -24.67 -15.16
N LYS A 663 -10.31 -23.80 -16.03
CA LYS A 663 -10.87 -23.45 -17.34
C LYS A 663 -9.87 -23.69 -18.46
N PRO A 664 -10.30 -24.03 -19.69
CA PRO A 664 -9.41 -23.97 -20.84
C PRO A 664 -8.86 -22.55 -21.01
N LEU A 665 -7.55 -22.40 -21.23
CA LEU A 665 -6.89 -21.09 -21.37
C LEU A 665 -7.55 -20.22 -22.45
N LEU A 666 -7.94 -20.83 -23.58
CA LEU A 666 -8.65 -20.14 -24.67
C LEU A 666 -10.03 -19.58 -24.27
N GLU A 667 -10.63 -20.10 -23.21
CA GLU A 667 -11.95 -19.68 -22.69
C GLU A 667 -11.84 -18.68 -21.53
N THR A 668 -10.63 -18.34 -21.10
CA THR A 668 -10.39 -17.33 -20.06
C THR A 668 -10.31 -15.91 -20.64
N SER A 669 -10.42 -14.92 -19.76
CA SER A 669 -10.15 -13.53 -20.08
C SER A 669 -8.97 -12.97 -19.28
N PHE A 670 -8.28 -11.98 -19.84
CA PHE A 670 -7.24 -11.21 -19.15
C PHE A 670 -7.19 -9.81 -19.75
N LEU A 671 -7.10 -8.77 -18.93
CA LEU A 671 -7.22 -7.37 -19.36
C LEU A 671 -8.50 -7.11 -20.18
N LYS A 672 -9.58 -7.82 -19.84
CA LYS A 672 -10.87 -7.85 -20.57
C LYS A 672 -10.80 -8.37 -22.01
N ARG A 673 -9.76 -9.12 -22.36
CA ARG A 673 -9.62 -9.78 -23.65
C ARG A 673 -9.71 -11.28 -23.50
N SER A 674 -10.52 -11.88 -24.35
CA SER A 674 -10.54 -13.32 -24.59
C SER A 674 -9.62 -13.66 -25.76
N TYR A 675 -9.55 -14.94 -26.10
CA TYR A 675 -8.67 -15.43 -27.16
C TYR A 675 -9.48 -15.88 -28.37
N ARG A 676 -8.99 -15.57 -29.57
CA ARG A 676 -9.52 -16.12 -30.83
C ARG A 676 -8.39 -16.51 -31.75
N ILE A 677 -8.58 -17.60 -32.49
CA ILE A 677 -7.71 -18.00 -33.59
C ILE A 677 -8.49 -17.73 -34.88
N ASP A 678 -7.86 -17.06 -35.82
CA ASP A 678 -8.47 -16.71 -37.11
C ASP A 678 -7.73 -17.40 -38.26
N PRO A 679 -8.40 -18.25 -39.05
CA PRO A 679 -7.80 -18.86 -40.24
C PRO A 679 -7.32 -17.83 -41.28
N GLU A 680 -7.93 -16.65 -41.34
CA GLU A 680 -7.59 -15.59 -42.29
C GLU A 680 -6.27 -14.89 -41.93
N ILE A 681 -5.95 -14.80 -40.64
CA ILE A 681 -4.71 -14.20 -40.14
C ILE A 681 -3.61 -15.24 -40.00
N GLY A 682 -3.94 -16.41 -39.45
CA GLY A 682 -3.01 -17.51 -39.26
C GLY A 682 -3.36 -18.38 -38.05
N LYS A 683 -3.33 -19.70 -38.23
CA LYS A 683 -3.67 -20.69 -37.19
C LYS A 683 -2.75 -20.66 -35.95
N ASP A 684 -1.55 -20.10 -36.10
CA ASP A 684 -0.53 -20.04 -35.05
C ASP A 684 -0.53 -18.67 -34.32
N ILE A 685 -1.42 -17.76 -34.71
CA ILE A 685 -1.60 -16.44 -34.13
C ILE A 685 -2.85 -16.45 -33.25
N VAL A 686 -2.70 -15.96 -32.02
CA VAL A 686 -3.80 -15.82 -31.08
C VAL A 686 -4.13 -14.34 -30.93
N LEU A 687 -5.38 -14.00 -31.22
CA LEU A 687 -5.88 -12.63 -31.28
C LEU A 687 -6.53 -12.21 -29.94
N PRO A 688 -6.32 -10.95 -29.51
CA PRO A 688 -6.93 -10.35 -28.32
C PRO A 688 -8.37 -9.87 -28.59
N VAL A 689 -9.37 -10.61 -28.13
CA VAL A 689 -10.77 -10.23 -28.35
C VAL A 689 -11.30 -9.42 -27.18
N MET A 690 -11.32 -8.09 -27.34
CA MET A 690 -11.87 -7.15 -26.34
C MET A 690 -13.35 -7.44 -26.05
N ALA A 691 -13.73 -7.41 -24.77
CA ALA A 691 -15.11 -7.57 -24.32
C ALA A 691 -16.07 -6.61 -25.07
N LYS A 692 -17.17 -7.15 -25.61
CA LYS A 692 -18.12 -6.41 -26.47
C LYS A 692 -18.68 -5.18 -25.78
N GLU A 693 -18.93 -5.26 -24.47
CA GLU A 693 -19.47 -4.18 -23.64
C GLU A 693 -18.50 -2.99 -23.54
N THR A 694 -17.21 -3.18 -23.83
CA THR A 694 -16.24 -2.09 -23.96
C THR A 694 -16.40 -1.38 -25.30
N ILE A 695 -16.53 -2.15 -26.38
CA ILE A 695 -16.72 -1.64 -27.75
C ILE A 695 -18.05 -0.87 -27.85
N THR A 696 -19.15 -1.47 -27.40
CA THR A 696 -20.48 -0.85 -27.43
C THR A 696 -20.62 0.35 -26.48
N SER A 697 -19.74 0.50 -25.49
CA SER A 697 -19.72 1.71 -24.66
C SER A 697 -19.27 2.93 -25.45
N LEU A 698 -18.40 2.77 -26.45
CA LEU A 698 -17.90 3.85 -27.32
C LEU A 698 -18.98 4.39 -28.26
N THR A 699 -20.00 3.59 -28.57
CA THR A 699 -21.15 4.03 -29.36
C THR A 699 -22.19 4.78 -28.51
N ASN A 700 -22.15 4.62 -27.18
CA ASN A 700 -23.18 5.11 -26.26
C ASN A 700 -22.75 6.32 -25.43
N TRP A 701 -21.44 6.53 -25.27
CA TRP A 701 -20.90 7.59 -24.41
C TRP A 701 -19.72 8.29 -25.08
N MET A 702 -19.65 9.61 -24.89
CA MET A 702 -18.56 10.47 -25.36
C MET A 702 -18.16 11.45 -24.26
N ARG A 703 -17.04 12.16 -24.44
CA ARG A 703 -16.65 13.24 -23.54
C ARG A 703 -17.15 14.58 -24.06
N SER A 704 -17.55 15.47 -23.16
CA SER A 704 -18.17 16.76 -23.52
C SER A 704 -17.19 17.90 -23.84
N ASN A 705 -15.90 17.63 -23.89
CA ASN A 705 -14.83 18.64 -23.93
C ASN A 705 -14.20 18.85 -25.31
N LEU A 706 -14.70 18.16 -26.34
CA LEU A 706 -14.26 18.27 -27.73
C LEU A 706 -15.47 18.52 -28.64
N CYS A 707 -15.20 18.87 -29.90
CA CYS A 707 -16.23 18.85 -30.95
C CYS A 707 -16.88 17.46 -30.99
N THR A 708 -18.20 17.43 -31.15
CA THR A 708 -18.97 16.17 -31.13
C THR A 708 -18.51 15.22 -32.24
N GLU A 709 -18.30 15.73 -33.45
CA GLU A 709 -17.89 14.94 -34.60
C GLU A 709 -16.49 14.34 -34.39
N ASP A 710 -15.50 15.16 -34.02
CA ASP A 710 -14.12 14.69 -33.75
C ASP A 710 -14.08 13.61 -32.67
N GLN A 711 -14.83 13.81 -31.58
CA GLN A 711 -14.90 12.85 -30.49
C GLN A 711 -15.58 11.54 -30.90
N LEU A 712 -16.61 11.60 -31.76
CA LEU A 712 -17.28 10.41 -32.29
C LEU A 712 -16.41 9.69 -33.32
N GLN A 713 -15.66 10.41 -34.15
CA GLN A 713 -14.66 9.82 -35.04
C GLN A 713 -13.55 9.13 -34.23
N ALA A 714 -13.06 9.74 -33.15
CA ALA A 714 -12.09 9.09 -32.26
C ALA A 714 -12.68 7.82 -31.61
N ASN A 715 -13.92 7.88 -31.12
CA ASN A 715 -14.62 6.71 -30.58
C ASN A 715 -14.77 5.61 -31.64
N MET A 716 -15.14 5.98 -32.88
CA MET A 716 -15.28 5.06 -34.00
C MET A 716 -13.95 4.40 -34.33
N ARG A 717 -12.84 5.16 -34.40
CA ARG A 717 -11.50 4.62 -34.65
C ARG A 717 -11.13 3.56 -33.62
N SER A 718 -11.19 3.87 -32.31
CA SER A 718 -10.88 2.88 -31.28
C SER A 718 -11.83 1.68 -31.30
N ALA A 719 -13.13 1.91 -31.55
CA ALA A 719 -14.12 0.83 -31.59
C ALA A 719 -13.88 -0.12 -32.77
N LEU A 720 -13.53 0.41 -33.95
CA LEU A 720 -13.17 -0.38 -35.13
C LEU A 720 -11.88 -1.17 -34.90
N GLY A 721 -10.88 -0.57 -34.25
CA GLY A 721 -9.65 -1.25 -33.87
C GLY A 721 -9.90 -2.46 -32.96
N PHE A 722 -10.81 -2.35 -32.01
CA PHE A 722 -11.24 -3.50 -31.20
C PHE A 722 -12.14 -4.49 -31.96
N ALA A 723 -13.01 -3.99 -32.83
CA ALA A 723 -13.92 -4.82 -33.61
C ALA A 723 -13.18 -5.72 -34.61
N PHE A 724 -12.03 -5.26 -35.12
CA PHE A 724 -11.16 -6.04 -36.02
C PHE A 724 -10.86 -7.43 -35.45
N PHE A 725 -10.50 -7.50 -34.17
CA PHE A 725 -10.16 -8.78 -33.54
C PHE A 725 -11.35 -9.73 -33.34
N HIS A 726 -12.60 -9.27 -33.48
CA HIS A 726 -13.78 -10.16 -33.49
C HIS A 726 -13.99 -10.85 -34.85
N GLY A 727 -13.26 -10.43 -35.90
CA GLY A 727 -13.33 -10.99 -37.25
C GLY A 727 -14.18 -10.15 -38.21
N ARG A 728 -14.03 -10.44 -39.50
CA ARG A 728 -14.60 -9.67 -40.62
C ARG A 728 -16.10 -9.42 -40.50
N ASP A 729 -16.90 -10.47 -40.27
CA ASP A 729 -18.36 -10.35 -40.19
C ASP A 729 -18.81 -9.36 -39.10
N PHE A 730 -18.22 -9.46 -37.90
CA PHE A 730 -18.53 -8.55 -36.81
C PHE A 730 -18.08 -7.12 -37.12
N TYR A 731 -16.88 -6.97 -37.69
CA TYR A 731 -16.34 -5.66 -38.07
C TYR A 731 -17.23 -4.96 -39.08
N GLU A 732 -17.59 -5.62 -40.17
CA GLU A 732 -18.37 -5.05 -41.27
C GLU A 732 -19.79 -4.67 -40.80
N GLU A 733 -20.44 -5.54 -40.02
CA GLU A 733 -21.75 -5.25 -39.42
C GLU A 733 -21.67 -4.04 -38.46
N PHE A 734 -20.67 -4.02 -37.59
CA PHE A 734 -20.47 -2.94 -36.61
C PHE A 734 -20.18 -1.61 -37.30
N ASN A 735 -19.28 -1.61 -38.28
CA ASN A 735 -18.88 -0.41 -39.02
C ASN A 735 -20.07 0.18 -39.79
N LEU A 736 -20.83 -0.65 -40.50
CA LEU A 736 -22.01 -0.21 -41.25
C LEU A 736 -23.03 0.48 -40.33
N LYS A 737 -23.34 -0.13 -39.17
CA LYS A 737 -24.25 0.43 -38.18
C LYS A 737 -23.76 1.77 -37.63
N PHE A 738 -22.46 1.89 -37.36
CA PHE A 738 -21.87 3.14 -36.87
C PHE A 738 -21.93 4.23 -37.94
N GLN A 739 -21.52 3.92 -39.17
CA GLN A 739 -21.58 4.84 -40.31
C GLN A 739 -23.00 5.37 -40.54
N GLN A 740 -24.00 4.48 -40.55
CA GLN A 740 -25.41 4.86 -40.70
C GLN A 740 -25.85 5.84 -39.61
N ALA A 741 -25.54 5.57 -38.34
CA ALA A 741 -25.87 6.48 -37.26
C ALA A 741 -25.15 7.84 -37.34
N MET A 742 -23.90 7.88 -37.82
CA MET A 742 -23.23 9.17 -38.02
C MET A 742 -23.89 9.98 -39.14
N TYR A 743 -24.21 9.35 -40.28
CA TYR A 743 -24.89 10.02 -41.39
C TYR A 743 -26.30 10.52 -41.01
N GLU A 744 -27.07 9.73 -40.24
CA GLU A 744 -28.39 10.14 -39.75
C GLU A 744 -28.33 11.39 -38.86
N GLU A 745 -27.23 11.59 -38.13
CA GLU A 745 -26.99 12.76 -37.29
C GLU A 745 -26.26 13.90 -38.05
N GLY A 746 -26.08 13.76 -39.36
CA GLY A 746 -25.45 14.76 -40.23
C GLY A 746 -23.93 14.88 -40.06
N MET A 747 -23.27 13.82 -39.59
CA MET A 747 -21.82 13.77 -39.35
C MET A 747 -21.12 12.86 -40.35
N MET A 748 -19.84 13.10 -40.59
CA MET A 748 -19.01 12.30 -41.49
C MET A 748 -18.30 11.18 -40.71
N PRO A 749 -18.59 9.90 -41.00
CA PRO A 749 -17.88 8.79 -40.38
C PRO A 749 -16.48 8.59 -40.98
N LEU A 750 -15.67 7.81 -40.27
CA LEU A 750 -14.38 7.35 -40.79
C LEU A 750 -14.61 6.26 -41.86
N SER A 751 -13.71 6.24 -42.86
CA SER A 751 -13.64 5.20 -43.88
C SER A 751 -12.41 4.33 -43.61
N ILE A 752 -12.52 3.45 -42.62
CA ILE A 752 -11.50 2.45 -42.29
C ILE A 752 -12.09 1.08 -42.62
N THR A 753 -11.42 0.33 -43.50
CA THR A 753 -11.84 -1.00 -43.94
C THR A 753 -11.16 -2.10 -43.12
N TYR A 754 -11.74 -3.31 -43.13
CA TYR A 754 -11.13 -4.45 -42.46
C TYR A 754 -9.78 -4.81 -43.09
N ASP A 755 -9.67 -4.73 -44.41
CA ASP A 755 -8.46 -5.09 -45.16
C ASP A 755 -7.30 -4.15 -44.82
N GLU A 756 -7.55 -2.83 -44.69
CA GLU A 756 -6.54 -1.88 -44.22
C GLU A 756 -6.02 -2.23 -42.82
N LEU A 757 -6.91 -2.64 -41.91
CA LEU A 757 -6.54 -3.05 -40.56
C LEU A 757 -5.79 -4.39 -40.54
N GLN A 758 -6.20 -5.32 -41.40
CA GLN A 758 -5.52 -6.60 -41.57
C GLN A 758 -4.09 -6.38 -42.08
N ASP A 759 -3.90 -5.58 -43.14
CA ASP A 759 -2.59 -5.26 -43.68
C ASP A 759 -1.70 -4.57 -42.63
N LEU A 760 -2.26 -3.62 -41.86
CA LEU A 760 -1.54 -2.97 -40.77
C LEU A 760 -1.11 -3.97 -39.70
N PHE A 761 -2.01 -4.86 -39.27
CA PHE A 761 -1.73 -5.84 -38.22
C PHE A 761 -0.72 -6.91 -38.68
N ILE A 762 -0.84 -7.43 -39.91
CA ILE A 762 0.11 -8.39 -40.49
C ILE A 762 1.49 -7.76 -40.61
N ASN A 763 1.58 -6.52 -41.09
CA ASN A 763 2.86 -5.79 -41.13
C ASN A 763 3.43 -5.58 -39.73
N ASP A 764 2.59 -5.34 -38.73
CA ASP A 764 3.02 -5.16 -37.35
C ASP A 764 3.63 -6.43 -36.76
N ILE A 765 3.03 -7.59 -37.07
CA ILE A 765 3.56 -8.91 -36.69
C ILE A 765 4.92 -9.18 -37.34
N HIS A 766 5.11 -8.80 -38.61
CA HIS A 766 6.35 -9.09 -39.34
C HIS A 766 7.49 -8.13 -39.05
N ASN A 767 7.21 -6.86 -38.80
CA ASN A 767 8.23 -5.82 -38.63
C ASN A 767 8.43 -5.39 -37.17
N GLU A 768 7.66 -5.94 -36.23
CA GLU A 768 7.69 -5.61 -34.79
C GLU A 768 7.49 -4.10 -34.49
N THR A 769 6.72 -3.39 -35.33
CA THR A 769 6.67 -1.92 -35.35
C THR A 769 5.55 -1.24 -34.56
N SER A 770 4.74 -1.85 -33.69
CA SER A 770 3.58 -1.20 -33.01
C SER A 770 2.70 -0.22 -33.84
N CYS A 771 2.64 -0.40 -35.17
CA CYS A 771 1.98 0.50 -36.11
C CYS A 771 0.46 0.42 -35.98
N PHE A 772 -0.08 -0.77 -35.64
CA PHE A 772 -1.52 -1.00 -35.56
C PHE A 772 -2.16 -0.21 -34.40
N SER A 773 -1.64 -0.39 -33.17
CA SER A 773 -2.16 0.32 -32.00
C SER A 773 -2.02 1.83 -32.12
N SER A 774 -0.91 2.29 -32.71
CA SER A 774 -0.67 3.72 -32.96
C SER A 774 -1.64 4.30 -33.99
N ALA A 775 -1.92 3.59 -35.09
CA ALA A 775 -2.84 4.04 -36.13
C ALA A 775 -4.30 4.10 -35.67
N MET A 776 -4.67 3.27 -34.69
CA MET A 776 -6.04 3.13 -34.21
C MET A 776 -6.30 3.87 -32.88
N ASP A 777 -5.37 4.69 -32.43
CA ASP A 777 -5.42 5.38 -31.13
C ASP A 777 -5.69 4.41 -29.96
N MET A 778 -5.12 3.20 -30.03
CA MET A 778 -5.29 2.14 -29.04
C MET A 778 -4.12 2.00 -28.07
N ASN A 779 -3.18 2.96 -28.05
CA ASN A 779 -1.97 2.87 -27.23
C ASN A 779 -2.30 2.65 -25.74
N PHE A 780 -2.05 1.42 -25.27
CA PHE A 780 -2.28 0.98 -23.89
C PHE A 780 -1.34 1.64 -22.88
N THR A 781 -0.25 2.25 -23.34
CA THR A 781 0.66 3.07 -22.52
C THR A 781 0.13 4.48 -22.26
N GLU A 782 -0.72 5.02 -23.14
CA GLU A 782 -1.27 6.39 -23.00
C GLU A 782 -2.53 6.46 -22.12
N GLY A 783 -2.86 5.36 -21.44
CA GLY A 783 -3.94 5.24 -20.49
C GLY A 783 -3.82 6.14 -19.25
N PHE A 784 -2.91 7.11 -19.20
CA PHE A 784 -2.97 8.28 -18.31
C PHE A 784 -2.23 9.51 -18.84
N SER A 785 -1.71 9.55 -20.07
CA SER A 785 -0.98 10.73 -20.59
C SER A 785 -1.48 11.14 -21.96
N SER A 786 -1.93 12.37 -22.01
CA SER A 786 -2.37 13.11 -23.18
C SER A 786 -1.45 13.03 -24.41
N ARG A 787 -2.06 12.71 -25.56
CA ARG A 787 -1.78 13.40 -26.83
C ARG A 787 -3.09 13.82 -27.49
N THR A 788 -3.33 15.13 -27.49
CA THR A 788 -4.03 15.84 -28.56
C THR A 788 -3.04 16.92 -28.95
N SER A 789 -2.19 16.63 -29.92
CA SER A 789 -1.41 17.62 -30.64
C SER A 789 -2.31 18.18 -31.73
N GLU A 790 -3.08 19.21 -31.37
CA GLU A 790 -3.43 20.42 -32.12
C GLU A 790 -4.17 21.38 -31.18
#